data_AF-A0A951CDY7-F1
#
_entry.id   AF-A0A951CDY7-F1
#
_cell.length_a   1.000
_cell.length_b   1.000
_cell.length_c   1.000
_cell.angle_alpha   90.00
_cell.angle_beta   90.00
_cell.angle_gamma   90.00
#
_symmetry.space_group_name_H-M   'P 1'
#
loop_
_entity.id
_entity.type
_entity.pdbx_description
1 polymer ?
#
loop_
_entity_poly.entity_id
_entity_poly.type
_entity_poly.pdbx_seq_one_letter_code
_entity_poly.pdbx_strand_id
1 'polypeptide(L)'
;MSQDNTITTDNPQATEPTRPDRSSDPEGWFLSHFREPMVGGDGFHMCFCPSHPDGAKHGNRSLQISRHGNKWLLRCFNLCDTPDIIAAAGLNMRDLFIDEPVIKAPSEPHTLEWARKIVADYEPKIAADPSCAFTADYVTAATVFSIEEGDTFDRLYEEIKNRGVRVSDWRWRVRQRDRELRKERSKIAEQRAKATEAAQSAEPPSWAPLDDACQQPVDGGELLGNLRKAILKFVHLDQDQATIVALWILFSWIFDKVAETNPFLRVVSPLPNCGKSTLLKVLRHLCRASWLVASSTRSAFTRKAQTARFTFLLDEADAFLQENEQFRNVLDGASDPDTANVAVSEKLGDQWHPTTIDCYVPMAIASIKLLYGMNTVEQRSIHIWLKRTTQAERKALTKARQRTLKAEFTPLTQQCARWATDNASALAGCYPELDFEDGRDEDVWQPIVAIADHIQPSLGKQVRDIAKAMIGTTSDTKETLAIKLLGDIKVLFDVKRGQQPKDLADKYKSETLCKDLAAMDGRPWHAMSTGKGRESKAIDQNRLARMLKDFGIAPHNIRINNDTPKGYKRKYFEDVWERYPSKSEDEDEPLTDPPNEGENASSADSSEAPTDEAKDTSSFSHTPRFDDSSRHTATTQRGVGENGNFEAATEQLCGGSKNGSNLNAENECGGVAGKNAENGDMKNNIDTFDPFSGPTDAHPRWRKRGLTDGSPDDPEEAEIDRLAGEDRWEDDK
;
A
#
# COMPACT_ATOMS: atom_id res chain seq x y z
N MET A 1 -32.47 -57.41 -57.62
CA MET A 1 -32.29 -57.34 -56.15
C MET A 1 -31.31 -56.20 -55.89
N SER A 2 -31.68 -55.06 -55.31
CA SER A 2 -33.01 -54.61 -54.83
C SER A 2 -33.11 -53.07 -54.97
N GLN A 3 -34.28 -52.49 -54.70
CA GLN A 3 -34.63 -51.08 -54.99
C GLN A 3 -34.42 -50.13 -53.79
N ASP A 4 -34.76 -48.86 -54.06
CA ASP A 4 -35.18 -47.75 -53.16
C ASP A 4 -34.14 -46.63 -52.92
N ASN A 5 -34.34 -45.37 -53.36
CA ASN A 5 -35.40 -44.36 -53.10
C ASN A 5 -35.29 -43.75 -51.67
N THR A 6 -35.37 -42.43 -51.42
CA THR A 6 -35.67 -41.23 -52.27
C THR A 6 -35.32 -39.90 -51.55
N ILE A 7 -34.92 -38.89 -52.34
CA ILE A 7 -35.30 -37.45 -52.28
C ILE A 7 -34.80 -36.50 -51.15
N THR A 8 -34.42 -35.32 -51.64
CA THR A 8 -33.91 -34.06 -51.05
C THR A 8 -34.92 -33.17 -50.31
N THR A 9 -34.42 -32.31 -49.42
CA THR A 9 -34.89 -30.91 -49.29
C THR A 9 -33.71 -29.96 -49.11
N ASP A 10 -33.39 -29.15 -50.12
CA ASP A 10 -32.48 -28.01 -50.00
C ASP A 10 -33.14 -26.89 -49.18
N ASN A 11 -32.38 -26.26 -48.28
CA ASN A 11 -32.83 -25.12 -47.48
C ASN A 11 -32.04 -23.86 -47.88
N PRO A 12 -32.65 -22.84 -48.51
CA PRO A 12 -31.94 -21.63 -48.91
C PRO A 12 -31.60 -20.79 -47.68
N GLN A 13 -30.30 -20.61 -47.42
CA GLN A 13 -29.84 -19.65 -46.41
C GLN A 13 -30.27 -18.24 -46.79
N ALA A 14 -31.13 -17.62 -45.97
CA ALA A 14 -31.35 -16.18 -46.02
C ALA A 14 -30.08 -15.48 -45.51
N THR A 15 -29.30 -14.91 -46.42
CA THR A 15 -28.15 -14.08 -46.08
C THR A 15 -28.63 -12.81 -45.38
N GLU A 16 -28.25 -12.60 -44.12
CA GLU A 16 -28.42 -11.29 -43.47
C GLU A 16 -27.67 -10.21 -44.28
N PRO A 17 -28.22 -8.99 -44.42
CA PRO A 17 -27.54 -7.92 -45.13
C PRO A 17 -26.26 -7.51 -44.39
N THR A 18 -25.12 -7.69 -45.05
CA THR A 18 -23.80 -7.24 -44.58
C THR A 18 -23.82 -5.75 -44.27
N ARG A 19 -23.31 -5.37 -43.09
CA ARG A 19 -23.18 -3.96 -42.64
C ARG A 19 -22.43 -3.16 -43.72
N PRO A 20 -22.96 -2.02 -44.23
CA PRO A 20 -22.24 -1.22 -45.20
C PRO A 20 -20.94 -0.69 -44.58
N ASP A 21 -19.88 -0.60 -45.39
CA ASP A 21 -18.59 -0.04 -44.96
C ASP A 21 -18.76 1.44 -44.56
N ARG A 22 -18.47 1.74 -43.29
CA ARG A 22 -18.63 3.08 -42.69
C ARG A 22 -17.31 3.83 -42.55
N SER A 23 -16.21 3.32 -43.10
CA SER A 23 -14.86 3.79 -42.78
C SER A 23 -14.55 5.23 -43.19
N SER A 24 -15.23 5.79 -44.20
CA SER A 24 -14.94 7.13 -44.72
C SER A 24 -15.75 8.29 -44.12
N ASP A 25 -17.01 8.05 -43.75
CA ASP A 25 -17.89 9.07 -43.12
C ASP A 25 -19.05 8.41 -42.34
N PRO A 26 -18.86 8.04 -41.05
CA PRO A 26 -19.91 7.44 -40.23
C PRO A 26 -20.99 8.44 -39.79
N GLU A 27 -20.76 9.75 -39.93
CA GLU A 27 -21.68 10.81 -39.52
C GLU A 27 -22.64 11.16 -40.66
N GLY A 28 -22.13 11.41 -41.86
CA GLY A 28 -22.95 11.58 -43.07
C GLY A 28 -23.83 10.37 -43.37
N TRP A 29 -23.31 9.15 -43.20
CA TRP A 29 -24.10 7.91 -43.36
C TRP A 29 -25.23 7.80 -42.33
N PHE A 30 -24.98 8.14 -41.06
CA PHE A 30 -26.03 8.05 -40.04
C PHE A 30 -27.11 9.12 -40.27
N LEU A 31 -26.70 10.35 -40.58
CA LEU A 31 -27.61 11.48 -40.79
C LEU A 31 -28.44 11.37 -42.08
N SER A 32 -27.98 10.65 -43.11
CA SER A 32 -28.73 10.47 -44.37
C SER A 32 -30.07 9.74 -44.21
N HIS A 33 -30.29 9.07 -43.08
CA HIS A 33 -31.54 8.37 -42.74
C HIS A 33 -32.61 9.32 -42.17
N PHE A 34 -32.28 10.61 -41.96
CA PHE A 34 -33.16 11.61 -41.38
C PHE A 34 -33.43 12.77 -42.35
N ARG A 35 -34.65 13.33 -42.30
CA ARG A 35 -35.06 14.38 -43.25
C ARG A 35 -34.60 15.76 -42.80
N GLU A 36 -33.97 16.48 -43.72
CA GLU A 36 -33.43 17.84 -43.56
C GLU A 36 -32.62 18.06 -42.27
N PRO A 37 -31.49 17.35 -42.08
CA PRO A 37 -30.59 17.61 -40.97
C PRO A 37 -30.01 19.02 -41.05
N MET A 38 -30.17 19.80 -39.99
CA MET A 38 -29.65 21.15 -39.85
C MET A 38 -28.71 21.22 -38.64
N VAL A 39 -27.50 21.74 -38.83
CA VAL A 39 -26.51 21.90 -37.76
C VAL A 39 -27.00 22.93 -36.74
N GLY A 40 -27.08 22.54 -35.47
CA GLY A 40 -27.37 23.40 -34.32
C GLY A 40 -26.11 23.98 -33.68
N GLY A 41 -26.30 24.89 -32.71
CA GLY A 41 -25.22 25.70 -32.13
C GLY A 41 -24.08 24.95 -31.42
N ASP A 42 -24.32 23.70 -30.99
CA ASP A 42 -23.38 22.91 -30.16
C ASP A 42 -23.06 21.53 -30.78
N GLY A 43 -22.95 21.43 -32.12
CA GLY A 43 -22.57 20.17 -32.79
C GLY A 43 -23.63 19.07 -32.78
N PHE A 44 -24.88 19.41 -32.47
CA PHE A 44 -26.05 18.53 -32.65
C PHE A 44 -26.76 18.83 -33.96
N HIS A 45 -27.47 17.84 -34.50
CA HIS A 45 -28.28 17.99 -35.70
C HIS A 45 -29.77 18.04 -35.34
N MET A 46 -30.50 19.00 -35.90
CA MET A 46 -31.96 19.09 -35.83
C MET A 46 -32.56 18.49 -37.10
N CYS A 47 -33.48 17.53 -36.96
CA CYS A 47 -34.10 16.79 -38.06
C CYS A 47 -35.62 16.71 -37.87
N PHE A 48 -36.35 16.33 -38.93
CA PHE A 48 -37.73 15.86 -38.79
C PHE A 48 -37.74 14.40 -38.31
N CYS A 49 -38.58 14.09 -37.31
CA CYS A 49 -38.71 12.76 -36.74
C CYS A 49 -39.54 11.85 -37.67
N PRO A 50 -39.00 10.72 -38.16
CA PRO A 50 -39.74 9.84 -39.07
C PRO A 50 -40.91 9.10 -38.40
N SER A 51 -40.92 8.98 -37.06
CA SER A 51 -41.93 8.24 -36.29
C SER A 51 -43.30 8.94 -36.19
N HIS A 52 -43.45 10.19 -36.64
CA HIS A 52 -44.72 10.92 -36.56
C HIS A 52 -44.82 12.02 -37.65
N PRO A 53 -46.00 12.59 -37.93
CA PRO A 53 -46.13 13.71 -38.87
C PRO A 53 -45.73 15.06 -38.23
N ASP A 54 -44.46 15.43 -38.36
CA ASP A 54 -43.98 16.81 -38.17
C ASP A 54 -43.85 17.57 -39.51
N GLY A 55 -43.59 18.88 -39.44
CA GLY A 55 -43.52 19.78 -40.60
C GLY A 55 -44.86 20.19 -41.21
N ALA A 56 -45.91 19.37 -41.16
CA ALA A 56 -47.17 19.54 -41.91
C ALA A 56 -48.02 20.80 -41.59
N LYS A 57 -47.78 21.51 -40.47
CA LYS A 57 -48.49 22.77 -40.12
C LYS A 57 -47.62 23.91 -39.56
N HIS A 58 -46.41 23.63 -39.07
CA HIS A 58 -45.62 24.64 -38.33
C HIS A 58 -44.10 24.65 -38.63
N GLY A 59 -43.58 23.84 -39.57
CA GLY A 59 -42.17 23.89 -40.00
C GLY A 59 -41.09 23.53 -38.96
N ASN A 60 -41.46 23.30 -37.70
CA ASN A 60 -40.51 23.00 -36.62
C ASN A 60 -39.99 21.56 -36.70
N ARG A 61 -38.67 21.40 -36.70
CA ARG A 61 -37.96 20.11 -36.60
C ARG A 61 -38.07 19.58 -35.16
N SER A 62 -38.50 18.34 -34.97
CA SER A 62 -38.80 17.78 -33.64
C SER A 62 -37.74 16.81 -33.08
N LEU A 63 -36.75 16.42 -33.88
CA LEU A 63 -35.73 15.44 -33.48
C LEU A 63 -34.36 16.12 -33.34
N GLN A 64 -33.75 16.01 -32.16
CA GLN A 64 -32.36 16.36 -31.91
C GLN A 64 -31.51 15.08 -31.94
N ILE A 65 -30.41 15.11 -32.70
CA ILE A 65 -29.42 14.04 -32.83
C ILE A 65 -28.07 14.55 -32.33
N SER A 66 -27.44 13.87 -31.38
CA SER A 66 -26.09 14.23 -30.90
C SER A 66 -25.18 13.01 -30.79
N ARG A 67 -23.87 13.24 -30.90
CA ARG A 67 -22.84 12.20 -30.77
C ARG A 67 -22.26 12.19 -29.37
N HIS A 68 -22.18 11.02 -28.73
CA HIS A 68 -21.55 10.82 -27.43
C HIS A 68 -20.59 9.63 -27.50
N GLY A 69 -19.32 9.91 -27.83
CA GLY A 69 -18.27 8.90 -27.97
C GLY A 69 -18.60 7.88 -29.06
N ASN A 70 -18.72 6.61 -28.67
CA ASN A 70 -19.03 5.48 -29.54
C ASN A 70 -20.54 5.35 -29.92
N LYS A 71 -21.40 6.30 -29.56
CA LYS A 71 -22.84 6.20 -29.87
C LYS A 71 -23.54 7.50 -30.25
N TRP A 72 -24.61 7.35 -31.01
CA TRP A 72 -25.60 8.38 -31.31
C TRP A 72 -26.69 8.42 -30.23
N LEU A 73 -27.14 9.63 -29.88
CA LEU A 73 -28.32 9.86 -29.06
C LEU A 73 -29.39 10.55 -29.89
N LEU A 74 -30.63 10.07 -29.73
CA LEU A 74 -31.83 10.61 -30.38
C LEU A 74 -32.77 11.15 -29.31
N ARG A 75 -33.24 12.39 -29.49
CA ARG A 75 -34.19 13.04 -28.57
C ARG A 75 -35.31 13.72 -29.37
N CYS A 76 -36.49 13.10 -29.37
CA CYS A 76 -37.69 13.69 -29.95
C CYS A 76 -38.39 14.61 -28.93
N PHE A 77 -38.69 15.86 -29.30
CA PHE A 77 -39.44 16.81 -28.46
C PHE A 77 -40.92 16.44 -28.29
N ASN A 78 -41.47 15.60 -29.17
CA ASN A 78 -42.78 14.98 -29.04
C ASN A 78 -42.73 13.58 -28.38
N LEU A 79 -41.58 13.20 -27.79
CA LEU A 79 -41.42 12.01 -26.96
C LEU A 79 -41.66 10.66 -27.68
N CYS A 80 -41.35 10.56 -28.98
CA CYS A 80 -41.25 9.26 -29.66
C CYS A 80 -40.12 8.42 -29.04
N ASP A 81 -40.34 7.11 -28.88
CA ASP A 81 -39.34 6.20 -28.34
C ASP A 81 -38.23 5.91 -29.36
N THR A 82 -36.99 5.73 -28.88
CA THR A 82 -35.80 5.53 -29.74
C THR A 82 -35.96 4.37 -30.75
N PRO A 83 -36.50 3.19 -30.38
CA PRO A 83 -36.73 2.10 -31.32
C PRO A 83 -37.67 2.48 -32.47
N ASP A 84 -38.75 3.23 -32.19
CA ASP A 84 -39.71 3.66 -33.21
C ASP A 84 -39.09 4.66 -34.19
N ILE A 85 -38.27 5.60 -33.67
CA ILE A 85 -37.51 6.55 -34.49
C ILE A 85 -36.52 5.81 -35.39
N ILE A 86 -35.80 4.83 -34.84
CA ILE A 86 -34.78 4.04 -35.55
C ILE A 86 -35.41 3.13 -36.62
N ALA A 87 -36.49 2.43 -36.28
CA ALA A 87 -37.23 1.60 -37.22
C ALA A 87 -37.85 2.43 -38.36
N ALA A 88 -38.45 3.59 -38.04
CA ALA A 88 -39.00 4.50 -39.05
C ALA A 88 -37.91 5.20 -39.90
N ALA A 89 -36.67 5.27 -39.41
CA ALA A 89 -35.50 5.71 -40.18
C ALA A 89 -34.86 4.60 -41.03
N GLY A 90 -35.33 3.34 -40.93
CA GLY A 90 -34.74 2.19 -41.64
C GLY A 90 -33.42 1.68 -41.02
N LEU A 91 -33.16 1.99 -39.76
CA LEU A 91 -31.96 1.61 -39.00
C LEU A 91 -32.28 0.53 -37.96
N ASN A 92 -31.26 -0.11 -37.40
CA ASN A 92 -31.37 -1.02 -36.25
C ASN A 92 -30.77 -0.39 -34.98
N MET A 93 -31.13 -0.91 -33.80
CA MET A 93 -30.55 -0.45 -32.51
C MET A 93 -29.02 -0.59 -32.45
N ARG A 94 -28.44 -1.60 -33.12
CA ARG A 94 -26.99 -1.76 -33.29
C ARG A 94 -26.33 -0.63 -34.09
N ASP A 95 -27.08 0.07 -34.94
CA ASP A 95 -26.57 1.13 -35.81
C ASP A 95 -26.38 2.47 -35.08
N LEU A 96 -26.92 2.59 -33.86
CA LEU A 96 -26.61 3.68 -32.92
C LEU A 96 -25.16 3.62 -32.42
N PHE A 97 -24.47 2.49 -32.54
CA PHE A 97 -23.08 2.29 -32.08
C PHE A 97 -22.11 2.24 -33.27
N ILE A 98 -20.91 2.79 -33.08
CA ILE A 98 -19.87 2.79 -34.13
C ILE A 98 -19.13 1.44 -34.07
N ASP A 99 -18.56 1.11 -32.92
CA ASP A 99 -17.86 -0.16 -32.62
C ASP A 99 -18.76 -1.18 -31.89
N GLU A 100 -18.44 -2.46 -32.03
CA GLU A 100 -19.17 -3.58 -31.41
C GLU A 100 -18.92 -3.68 -29.89
N PRO A 101 -19.96 -3.76 -29.03
CA PRO A 101 -19.79 -3.83 -27.58
C PRO A 101 -19.41 -5.25 -27.10
N VAL A 102 -18.19 -5.40 -26.59
CA VAL A 102 -17.72 -6.63 -25.93
C VAL A 102 -18.06 -6.59 -24.44
N ILE A 103 -18.84 -7.56 -23.93
CA ILE A 103 -19.20 -7.68 -22.50
C ILE A 103 -19.24 -9.16 -22.08
N LYS A 104 -18.49 -9.57 -21.03
CA LYS A 104 -18.77 -10.78 -20.23
C LYS A 104 -18.21 -10.73 -18.80
N ALA A 105 -18.81 -11.55 -17.93
CA ALA A 105 -18.49 -11.92 -16.53
C ALA A 105 -18.96 -10.94 -15.42
N PRO A 106 -19.21 -11.42 -14.16
CA PRO A 106 -19.49 -12.78 -13.66
C PRO A 106 -20.85 -12.89 -12.90
N SER A 107 -21.10 -14.01 -12.20
CA SER A 107 -22.40 -14.39 -11.63
C SER A 107 -22.76 -13.77 -10.27
N GLU A 108 -23.71 -12.83 -10.27
CA GLU A 108 -24.42 -12.29 -9.10
C GLU A 108 -25.92 -12.09 -9.44
N PRO A 109 -26.82 -11.67 -8.51
CA PRO A 109 -28.28 -11.59 -8.74
C PRO A 109 -28.75 -10.50 -9.73
N HIS A 110 -27.86 -10.00 -10.59
CA HIS A 110 -28.19 -9.17 -11.75
C HIS A 110 -27.90 -9.89 -13.08
N THR A 111 -27.49 -11.16 -13.05
CA THR A 111 -27.23 -11.92 -14.28
C THR A 111 -28.50 -12.51 -14.90
N LEU A 112 -28.54 -12.52 -16.24
CA LEU A 112 -29.58 -13.19 -17.02
C LEU A 112 -29.77 -14.67 -16.64
N GLU A 113 -28.71 -15.38 -16.25
CA GLU A 113 -28.80 -16.78 -15.81
C GLU A 113 -29.51 -16.94 -14.47
N TRP A 114 -29.21 -16.07 -13.49
CA TRP A 114 -29.97 -15.98 -12.24
C TRP A 114 -31.43 -15.58 -12.51
N ALA A 115 -31.66 -14.58 -13.37
CA ALA A 115 -33.01 -14.11 -13.69
C ALA A 115 -33.86 -15.21 -14.36
N ARG A 116 -33.27 -15.98 -15.28
CA ARG A 116 -33.90 -17.16 -15.90
C ARG A 116 -34.29 -18.20 -14.87
N LYS A 117 -33.40 -18.51 -13.92
CA LYS A 117 -33.68 -19.47 -12.83
C LYS A 117 -34.84 -19.00 -11.95
N ILE A 118 -34.80 -17.76 -11.47
CA ILE A 118 -35.84 -17.20 -10.60
C ILE A 118 -37.21 -17.17 -11.29
N VAL A 119 -37.27 -16.83 -12.58
CA VAL A 119 -38.52 -16.84 -13.33
C VAL A 119 -39.04 -18.28 -13.54
N ALA A 120 -38.17 -19.21 -13.94
CA ALA A 120 -38.53 -20.62 -14.11
C ALA A 120 -39.03 -21.28 -12.81
N ASP A 121 -38.45 -20.93 -11.65
CA ASP A 121 -38.87 -21.43 -10.32
C ASP A 121 -40.23 -20.85 -9.85
N TYR A 122 -40.71 -19.75 -10.47
CA TYR A 122 -41.92 -19.05 -10.06
C TYR A 122 -43.10 -19.24 -11.03
N GLU A 123 -42.82 -19.45 -12.32
CA GLU A 123 -43.84 -19.73 -13.33
C GLU A 123 -44.82 -20.89 -12.99
N PRO A 124 -44.38 -22.05 -12.44
CA PRO A 124 -45.28 -23.12 -12.04
C PRO A 124 -46.25 -22.70 -10.93
N LYS A 125 -45.84 -21.78 -10.05
CA LYS A 125 -46.68 -21.25 -8.97
C LYS A 125 -47.77 -20.34 -9.52
N ILE A 126 -47.42 -19.51 -10.51
CA ILE A 126 -48.37 -18.67 -11.25
C ILE A 126 -49.35 -19.53 -12.07
N ALA A 127 -48.89 -20.66 -12.63
CA ALA A 127 -49.75 -21.59 -13.35
C ALA A 127 -50.72 -22.35 -12.42
N ALA A 128 -50.32 -22.64 -11.18
CA ALA A 128 -51.18 -23.28 -10.17
C ALA A 128 -52.18 -22.30 -9.52
N ASP A 129 -51.78 -21.05 -9.30
CA ASP A 129 -52.60 -19.99 -8.72
C ASP A 129 -52.34 -18.63 -9.43
N PRO A 130 -53.23 -18.20 -10.35
CA PRO A 130 -53.15 -16.90 -11.01
C PRO A 130 -53.29 -15.68 -10.08
N SER A 131 -53.66 -15.87 -8.81
CA SER A 131 -53.73 -14.81 -7.80
C SER A 131 -52.44 -14.67 -6.96
N CYS A 132 -51.44 -15.53 -7.19
CA CYS A 132 -50.18 -15.54 -6.45
C CYS A 132 -49.44 -14.20 -6.50
N ALA A 133 -49.00 -13.71 -5.34
CA ALA A 133 -48.22 -12.48 -5.23
C ALA A 133 -46.77 -12.67 -5.71
N PHE A 134 -46.26 -11.68 -6.45
CA PHE A 134 -44.87 -11.65 -6.92
C PHE A 134 -43.89 -11.29 -5.78
N THR A 135 -42.82 -12.08 -5.64
CA THR A 135 -41.70 -11.77 -4.72
C THR A 135 -40.84 -10.61 -5.21
N ALA A 136 -40.06 -10.03 -4.29
CA ALA A 136 -39.02 -9.05 -4.62
C ALA A 136 -38.00 -9.62 -5.62
N ASP A 137 -37.61 -10.88 -5.47
CA ASP A 137 -36.67 -11.56 -6.39
C ASP A 137 -37.26 -11.69 -7.79
N TYR A 138 -38.54 -12.08 -7.92
CA TYR A 138 -39.21 -12.20 -9.21
C TYR A 138 -39.37 -10.84 -9.91
N VAL A 139 -39.71 -9.79 -9.16
CA VAL A 139 -39.74 -8.41 -9.69
C VAL A 139 -38.33 -7.95 -10.10
N THR A 140 -37.29 -8.35 -9.37
CA THR A 140 -35.89 -8.02 -9.68
C THR A 140 -35.40 -8.77 -10.93
N ALA A 141 -35.67 -10.07 -11.05
CA ALA A 141 -35.39 -10.86 -12.26
C ALA A 141 -36.09 -10.30 -13.50
N ALA A 142 -37.37 -9.93 -13.38
CA ALA A 142 -38.10 -9.24 -14.44
C ALA A 142 -37.53 -7.85 -14.78
N THR A 143 -36.94 -7.16 -13.80
CA THR A 143 -36.22 -5.90 -14.01
C THR A 143 -34.90 -6.12 -14.77
N VAL A 144 -34.16 -7.19 -14.47
CA VAL A 144 -32.96 -7.59 -15.24
C VAL A 144 -33.33 -7.84 -16.70
N PHE A 145 -34.36 -8.64 -16.98
CA PHE A 145 -34.84 -8.82 -18.35
C PHE A 145 -35.28 -7.49 -18.99
N SER A 146 -36.02 -6.64 -18.28
CA SER A 146 -36.44 -5.32 -18.78
C SER A 146 -35.28 -4.36 -19.08
N ILE A 147 -34.07 -4.62 -18.57
CA ILE A 147 -32.86 -3.81 -18.79
C ILE A 147 -31.95 -4.43 -19.86
N GLU A 148 -31.83 -5.76 -19.89
CA GLU A 148 -30.81 -6.48 -20.67
C GLU A 148 -31.37 -7.29 -21.84
N GLU A 149 -32.60 -7.80 -21.76
CA GLU A 149 -33.28 -8.56 -22.83
C GLU A 149 -34.78 -8.18 -22.91
N GLY A 150 -35.08 -7.00 -23.46
CA GLY A 150 -36.45 -6.48 -23.56
C GLY A 150 -37.45 -7.46 -24.19
N ASP A 151 -37.05 -8.12 -25.28
CA ASP A 151 -37.86 -9.14 -25.96
C ASP A 151 -38.17 -10.36 -25.06
N THR A 152 -37.30 -10.68 -24.10
CA THR A 152 -37.53 -11.73 -23.10
C THR A 152 -38.51 -11.24 -22.04
N PHE A 153 -38.41 -9.98 -21.62
CA PHE A 153 -39.37 -9.36 -20.69
C PHE A 153 -40.79 -9.25 -21.28
N ASP A 154 -40.94 -8.81 -22.53
CA ASP A 154 -42.27 -8.67 -23.15
C ASP A 154 -42.93 -10.03 -23.42
N ARG A 155 -42.15 -11.07 -23.80
CA ARG A 155 -42.64 -12.45 -23.86
C ARG A 155 -43.14 -12.95 -22.50
N LEU A 156 -42.35 -12.75 -21.45
CA LEU A 156 -42.73 -13.10 -20.08
C LEU A 156 -44.00 -12.34 -19.63
N TYR A 157 -44.12 -11.06 -19.94
CA TYR A 157 -45.29 -10.24 -19.64
C TYR A 157 -46.56 -10.77 -20.32
N GLU A 158 -46.50 -11.06 -21.62
CA GLU A 158 -47.64 -11.61 -22.36
C GLU A 158 -47.98 -13.04 -21.93
N GLU A 159 -47.00 -13.85 -21.55
CA GLU A 159 -47.24 -15.19 -21.02
C GLU A 159 -47.98 -15.17 -19.68
N ILE A 160 -47.53 -14.36 -18.72
CA ILE A 160 -48.21 -14.20 -17.41
C ILE A 160 -49.65 -13.66 -17.60
N LYS A 161 -49.83 -12.73 -18.55
CA LYS A 161 -51.14 -12.16 -18.94
C LYS A 161 -52.06 -13.21 -19.57
N ASN A 162 -51.54 -14.06 -20.45
CA ASN A 162 -52.28 -15.17 -21.06
C ASN A 162 -52.69 -16.25 -20.04
N ARG A 163 -51.94 -16.41 -18.94
CA ARG A 163 -52.31 -17.23 -17.78
C ARG A 163 -53.38 -16.60 -16.88
N GLY A 164 -53.99 -15.47 -17.28
CA GLY A 164 -55.12 -14.83 -16.61
C GLY A 164 -54.76 -13.86 -15.48
N VAL A 165 -53.47 -13.60 -15.26
CA VAL A 165 -52.98 -12.77 -14.16
C VAL A 165 -53.09 -11.28 -14.49
N ARG A 166 -53.53 -10.46 -13.52
CA ARG A 166 -53.59 -9.00 -13.67
C ARG A 166 -52.21 -8.36 -13.53
N VAL A 167 -51.47 -8.30 -14.64
CA VAL A 167 -50.08 -7.80 -14.73
C VAL A 167 -49.89 -6.27 -14.72
N SER A 168 -50.95 -5.47 -14.55
CA SER A 168 -50.85 -3.99 -14.52
C SER A 168 -49.89 -3.50 -13.43
N ASP A 169 -50.05 -4.06 -12.23
CA ASP A 169 -49.37 -3.63 -11.02
C ASP A 169 -47.95 -4.19 -10.98
N TRP A 170 -47.76 -5.39 -11.53
CA TRP A 170 -46.45 -6.00 -11.74
C TRP A 170 -45.58 -5.20 -12.72
N ARG A 171 -46.10 -4.89 -13.92
CA ARG A 171 -45.40 -4.05 -14.91
C ARG A 171 -45.18 -2.62 -14.40
N TRP A 172 -45.97 -2.14 -13.44
CA TRP A 172 -45.69 -0.90 -12.72
C TRP A 172 -44.52 -1.08 -11.73
N ARG A 173 -44.52 -2.12 -10.89
CA ARG A 173 -43.44 -2.41 -9.92
C ARG A 173 -42.09 -2.62 -10.62
N VAL A 174 -42.04 -3.40 -11.70
CA VAL A 174 -40.83 -3.59 -12.52
C VAL A 174 -40.32 -2.25 -13.06
N ARG A 175 -41.20 -1.40 -13.61
CA ARG A 175 -40.83 -0.06 -14.10
C ARG A 175 -40.38 0.92 -12.99
N GLN A 176 -40.91 0.79 -11.77
CA GLN A 176 -40.40 1.57 -10.63
C GLN A 176 -38.99 1.10 -10.25
N ARG A 177 -38.77 -0.21 -10.14
CA ARG A 177 -37.47 -0.78 -9.77
C ARG A 177 -36.39 -0.46 -10.81
N ASP A 178 -36.74 -0.58 -12.09
CA ASP A 178 -35.91 -0.15 -13.23
C ASP A 178 -35.55 1.35 -13.14
N ARG A 179 -36.53 2.21 -12.84
CA ARG A 179 -36.31 3.65 -12.62
C ARG A 179 -35.40 3.95 -11.42
N GLU A 180 -35.49 3.19 -10.34
CA GLU A 180 -34.58 3.29 -9.18
C GLU A 180 -33.15 2.92 -9.57
N LEU A 181 -32.96 1.76 -10.20
CA LEU A 181 -31.63 1.29 -10.64
C LEU A 181 -30.98 2.26 -11.64
N ARG A 182 -31.73 2.84 -12.57
CA ARG A 182 -31.19 3.89 -13.46
C ARG A 182 -30.79 5.16 -12.70
N LYS A 183 -31.55 5.60 -11.69
CA LYS A 183 -31.17 6.75 -10.83
C LYS A 183 -29.92 6.45 -10.01
N GLU A 184 -29.79 5.24 -9.50
CA GLU A 184 -28.63 4.80 -8.72
C GLU A 184 -27.36 4.72 -9.58
N ARG A 185 -27.44 4.05 -10.73
CA ARG A 185 -26.36 4.04 -11.75
C ARG A 185 -25.98 5.47 -12.19
N SER A 186 -26.96 6.36 -12.40
CA SER A 186 -26.71 7.77 -12.75
C SER A 186 -25.98 8.54 -11.65
N LYS A 187 -26.35 8.36 -10.37
CA LYS A 187 -25.67 9.00 -9.24
C LYS A 187 -24.23 8.52 -9.11
N ILE A 188 -23.99 7.21 -9.26
CA ILE A 188 -22.64 6.63 -9.22
C ILE A 188 -21.79 7.16 -10.38
N ALA A 189 -22.37 7.25 -11.59
CA ALA A 189 -21.69 7.84 -12.75
C ALA A 189 -21.37 9.33 -12.53
N GLU A 190 -22.29 10.12 -11.97
CA GLU A 190 -22.09 11.54 -11.66
C GLU A 190 -21.04 11.75 -10.55
N GLN A 191 -21.02 10.89 -9.52
CA GLN A 191 -19.98 10.91 -8.47
C GLN A 191 -18.61 10.53 -9.02
N ARG A 192 -18.53 9.51 -9.89
CA ARG A 192 -17.28 9.15 -10.59
C ARG A 192 -16.82 10.27 -11.53
N ALA A 193 -17.73 10.90 -12.27
CA ALA A 193 -17.43 12.03 -13.14
C ALA A 193 -16.89 13.21 -12.33
N LYS A 194 -17.57 13.63 -11.25
CA LYS A 194 -17.10 14.70 -10.36
C LYS A 194 -15.77 14.38 -9.67
N ALA A 195 -15.53 13.12 -9.30
CA ALA A 195 -14.22 12.70 -8.77
C ALA A 195 -13.12 12.75 -9.86
N THR A 196 -13.46 12.45 -11.12
CA THR A 196 -12.53 12.53 -12.26
C THR A 196 -12.26 13.98 -12.65
N GLU A 197 -13.28 14.83 -12.72
CA GLU A 197 -13.15 16.27 -12.97
C GLU A 197 -12.36 16.96 -11.86
N ALA A 198 -12.60 16.63 -10.58
CA ALA A 198 -11.80 17.14 -9.46
C ALA A 198 -10.34 16.65 -9.50
N ALA A 199 -10.07 15.47 -10.07
CA ALA A 199 -8.72 14.98 -10.31
C ALA A 199 -8.04 15.63 -11.53
N GLN A 200 -8.82 16.11 -12.52
CA GLN A 200 -8.35 16.75 -13.74
C GLN A 200 -8.24 18.29 -13.64
N SER A 201 -9.02 18.93 -12.77
CA SER A 201 -9.01 20.39 -12.56
C SER A 201 -8.12 20.86 -11.41
N ALA A 202 -7.50 19.93 -10.67
CA ALA A 202 -6.42 20.26 -9.75
C ALA A 202 -5.16 20.66 -10.54
N GLU A 203 -4.36 21.60 -10.02
CA GLU A 203 -2.99 21.78 -10.53
C GLU A 203 -2.29 20.42 -10.58
N PRO A 204 -1.47 20.13 -11.62
CA PRO A 204 -0.73 18.89 -11.70
C PRO A 204 0.06 18.75 -10.40
N PRO A 205 -0.25 17.74 -9.57
CA PRO A 205 0.22 17.72 -8.20
C PRO A 205 1.75 17.57 -8.21
N SER A 206 2.42 17.97 -7.13
CA SER A 206 3.90 18.05 -7.02
C SER A 206 4.72 16.77 -7.31
N TRP A 207 4.06 15.70 -7.73
CA TRP A 207 4.59 14.39 -8.10
C TRP A 207 4.36 14.02 -9.58
N ALA A 208 3.55 14.78 -10.32
CA ALA A 208 3.36 14.58 -11.75
C ALA A 208 4.70 14.69 -12.49
N PRO A 209 4.89 13.96 -13.62
CA PRO A 209 6.08 14.12 -14.46
C PRO A 209 6.29 15.59 -14.81
N LEU A 210 7.53 16.06 -14.69
CA LEU A 210 7.94 17.37 -15.18
C LEU A 210 8.13 17.25 -16.69
N ASP A 211 7.02 17.26 -17.44
CA ASP A 211 6.96 16.86 -18.86
C ASP A 211 7.87 17.67 -19.79
N ASP A 212 8.33 18.87 -19.40
CA ASP A 212 9.36 19.61 -20.15
C ASP A 212 10.23 20.46 -19.21
N ALA A 213 11.53 20.17 -19.17
CA ALA A 213 12.53 21.03 -18.53
C ALA A 213 13.96 20.79 -19.01
N CYS A 214 14.35 19.54 -19.29
CA CYS A 214 15.65 19.21 -19.85
C CYS A 214 15.48 18.65 -21.27
N GLN A 215 15.58 19.52 -22.27
CA GLN A 215 15.45 19.12 -23.67
C GLN A 215 16.72 18.50 -24.25
N GLN A 216 17.87 18.68 -23.58
CA GLN A 216 19.14 18.06 -23.96
C GLN A 216 19.29 16.68 -23.29
N PRO A 217 19.95 15.71 -23.96
CA PRO A 217 20.35 14.46 -23.32
C PRO A 217 21.23 14.70 -22.08
N VAL A 218 21.11 13.84 -21.08
CA VAL A 218 21.83 13.97 -19.80
C VAL A 218 22.88 12.87 -19.68
N ASP A 219 24.13 13.25 -19.41
CA ASP A 219 25.21 12.31 -19.10
C ASP A 219 24.95 11.61 -17.75
N GLY A 220 24.93 10.28 -17.76
CA GLY A 220 24.64 9.47 -16.57
C GLY A 220 25.73 9.55 -15.50
N GLY A 221 27.00 9.69 -15.89
CA GLY A 221 28.13 9.76 -14.97
C GLY A 221 28.18 11.10 -14.23
N GLU A 222 27.97 12.21 -14.96
CA GLU A 222 27.86 13.54 -14.36
C GLU A 222 26.62 13.64 -13.45
N LEU A 223 25.46 13.14 -13.90
CA LEU A 223 24.24 13.10 -13.10
C LEU A 223 24.45 12.32 -11.79
N LEU A 224 25.03 11.11 -11.84
CA LEU A 224 25.31 10.31 -10.66
C LEU A 224 26.28 11.03 -9.70
N GLY A 225 27.34 11.63 -10.24
CA GLY A 225 28.30 12.42 -9.46
C GLY A 225 27.65 13.64 -8.79
N ASN A 226 26.71 14.29 -9.48
CA ASN A 226 25.96 15.44 -8.95
C ASN A 226 24.91 15.02 -7.90
N LEU A 227 24.20 13.90 -8.10
CA LEU A 227 23.34 13.28 -7.10
C LEU A 227 24.11 12.92 -5.83
N ARG A 228 25.29 12.29 -5.95
CA ARG A 228 26.13 11.92 -4.79
C ARG A 228 26.56 13.15 -3.98
N LYS A 229 27.06 14.20 -4.64
CA LYS A 229 27.39 15.50 -4.00
C LYS A 229 26.16 16.10 -3.30
N ALA A 230 25.01 16.07 -3.97
CA ALA A 230 23.75 16.62 -3.47
C ALA A 230 23.25 15.87 -2.21
N ILE A 231 23.35 14.54 -2.16
CA ILE A 231 23.00 13.74 -0.97
C ILE A 231 23.95 14.06 0.19
N LEU A 232 25.26 14.00 -0.04
CA LEU A 232 26.31 14.21 0.96
C LEU A 232 26.29 15.61 1.59
N LYS A 233 25.73 16.61 0.88
CA LYS A 233 25.50 17.97 1.40
C LYS A 233 24.54 18.02 2.60
N PHE A 234 23.61 17.07 2.72
CA PHE A 234 22.57 17.06 3.76
C PHE A 234 22.62 15.84 4.69
N VAL A 235 23.20 14.72 4.24
CA VAL A 235 23.27 13.45 4.99
C VAL A 235 24.73 12.98 5.03
N HIS A 236 25.20 12.63 6.23
CA HIS A 236 26.51 11.97 6.37
C HIS A 236 26.36 10.50 6.00
N LEU A 237 27.01 10.11 4.90
CA LEU A 237 27.15 8.76 4.38
C LEU A 237 28.61 8.55 3.96
N ASP A 238 29.07 7.31 3.91
CA ASP A 238 30.25 6.96 3.12
C ASP A 238 29.98 7.11 1.61
N GLN A 239 31.04 7.13 0.80
CA GLN A 239 30.92 7.36 -0.64
C GLN A 239 30.18 6.22 -1.37
N ASP A 240 30.27 5.00 -0.84
CA ASP A 240 29.70 3.82 -1.47
C ASP A 240 28.19 3.77 -1.24
N GLN A 241 27.73 3.88 0.01
CA GLN A 241 26.31 4.08 0.34
C GLN A 241 25.71 5.28 -0.40
N ALA A 242 26.44 6.41 -0.51
CA ALA A 242 25.94 7.56 -1.26
C ALA A 242 25.84 7.30 -2.78
N THR A 243 26.71 6.45 -3.33
CA THR A 243 26.65 6.00 -4.73
C THR A 243 25.47 5.04 -4.94
N ILE A 244 25.26 4.06 -4.05
CA ILE A 244 24.13 3.13 -4.11
C ILE A 244 22.78 3.85 -3.95
N VAL A 245 22.67 4.82 -3.03
CA VAL A 245 21.46 5.66 -2.90
C VAL A 245 21.22 6.47 -4.18
N ALA A 246 22.26 6.99 -4.83
CA ALA A 246 22.12 7.73 -6.09
C ALA A 246 21.65 6.84 -7.25
N LEU A 247 22.15 5.60 -7.35
CA LEU A 247 21.66 4.60 -8.32
C LEU A 247 20.22 4.19 -8.01
N TRP A 248 19.85 4.00 -6.74
CA TRP A 248 18.48 3.68 -6.34
C TRP A 248 17.49 4.83 -6.63
N ILE A 249 17.94 6.09 -6.54
CA ILE A 249 17.17 7.24 -7.04
C ILE A 249 16.88 7.07 -8.54
N LEU A 250 17.88 6.78 -9.36
CA LEU A 250 17.70 6.56 -10.81
C LEU A 250 16.78 5.37 -11.10
N PHE A 251 16.91 4.27 -10.35
CA PHE A 251 16.01 3.13 -10.39
C PHE A 251 14.54 3.53 -10.21
N SER A 252 14.23 4.40 -9.24
CA SER A 252 12.85 4.90 -9.03
C SER A 252 12.25 5.60 -10.25
N TRP A 253 13.08 6.18 -11.14
CA TRP A 253 12.62 6.86 -12.35
C TRP A 253 12.35 5.91 -13.53
N ILE A 254 13.07 4.80 -13.63
CA ILE A 254 12.88 3.78 -14.68
C ILE A 254 11.96 2.63 -14.26
N PHE A 255 11.64 2.51 -12.95
CA PHE A 255 10.91 1.41 -12.31
C PHE A 255 9.79 0.81 -13.18
N ASP A 256 8.76 1.60 -13.53
CA ASP A 256 7.57 1.15 -14.26
C ASP A 256 7.84 0.48 -15.61
N LYS A 257 9.02 0.69 -16.20
CA LYS A 257 9.39 0.20 -17.53
C LYS A 257 10.44 -0.92 -17.52
N VAL A 258 11.15 -1.11 -16.40
CA VAL A 258 12.40 -1.91 -16.34
C VAL A 258 12.45 -2.85 -15.13
N ALA A 259 11.77 -2.54 -14.03
CA ALA A 259 11.95 -3.28 -12.78
C ALA A 259 11.26 -4.66 -12.80
N GLU A 260 12.04 -5.72 -13.00
CA GLU A 260 11.62 -7.11 -12.79
C GLU A 260 11.66 -7.50 -11.30
N THR A 261 12.56 -6.88 -10.54
CA THR A 261 12.65 -6.97 -9.08
C THR A 261 12.59 -5.57 -8.45
N ASN A 262 12.10 -5.49 -7.21
CA ASN A 262 11.99 -4.24 -6.46
C ASN A 262 12.82 -4.31 -5.16
N PRO A 263 14.13 -4.00 -5.21
CA PRO A 263 14.97 -3.89 -4.02
C PRO A 263 14.52 -2.72 -3.15
N PHE A 264 14.06 -3.02 -1.94
CA PHE A 264 13.70 -1.98 -0.99
C PHE A 264 14.96 -1.27 -0.44
N LEU A 265 14.93 0.04 -0.31
CA LEU A 265 16.02 0.81 0.30
C LEU A 265 15.83 0.88 1.82
N ARG A 266 16.55 0.05 2.57
CA ARG A 266 16.44 -0.01 4.05
C ARG A 266 17.35 0.99 4.71
N VAL A 267 16.78 2.08 5.23
CA VAL A 267 17.51 3.12 5.95
C VAL A 267 17.52 2.77 7.45
N VAL A 268 18.62 2.18 7.92
CA VAL A 268 18.71 1.63 9.29
C VAL A 268 19.66 2.47 10.14
N SER A 269 19.33 2.68 11.41
CA SER A 269 20.26 3.25 12.39
C SER A 269 20.15 2.56 13.75
N PRO A 270 21.27 2.42 14.51
CA PRO A 270 21.24 1.75 15.82
C PRO A 270 20.51 2.57 16.89
N LEU A 271 20.43 3.90 16.71
CA LEU A 271 19.85 4.87 17.65
C LEU A 271 18.99 5.92 16.92
N PRO A 272 18.11 6.66 17.64
CA PRO A 272 17.47 7.87 17.14
C PRO A 272 18.49 8.96 16.71
N ASN A 273 18.02 9.97 15.98
CA ASN A 273 18.81 11.15 15.59
C ASN A 273 20.05 10.91 14.71
N CYS A 274 20.13 9.77 14.01
CA CYS A 274 21.20 9.46 13.03
C CYS A 274 20.91 9.99 11.61
N GLY A 275 19.86 10.80 11.40
CA GLY A 275 19.58 11.41 10.09
C GLY A 275 18.63 10.65 9.16
N LYS A 276 17.97 9.56 9.59
CA LYS A 276 17.02 8.78 8.77
C LYS A 276 15.97 9.64 8.07
N SER A 277 15.21 10.43 8.84
CA SER A 277 14.21 11.36 8.32
C SER A 277 14.79 12.51 7.50
N THR A 278 16.11 12.75 7.55
CA THR A 278 16.81 13.69 6.67
C THR A 278 17.04 13.03 5.30
N LEU A 279 17.49 11.78 5.27
CA LEU A 279 17.65 11.02 4.03
C LEU A 279 16.30 10.80 3.32
N LEU A 280 15.25 10.43 4.05
CA LEU A 280 13.90 10.34 3.46
C LEU A 280 13.40 11.68 2.91
N LYS A 281 13.77 12.83 3.50
CA LYS A 281 13.46 14.15 2.93
C LYS A 281 14.25 14.45 1.66
N VAL A 282 15.49 13.94 1.54
CA VAL A 282 16.26 14.02 0.29
C VAL A 282 15.60 13.17 -0.80
N LEU A 283 15.28 11.91 -0.51
CA LEU A 283 14.56 11.00 -1.42
C LEU A 283 13.17 11.54 -1.83
N ARG A 284 12.46 12.22 -0.92
CA ARG A 284 11.15 12.86 -1.21
C ARG A 284 11.22 13.89 -2.34
N HIS A 285 12.39 14.46 -2.61
CA HIS A 285 12.60 15.46 -3.65
C HIS A 285 13.34 14.94 -4.88
N LEU A 286 14.17 13.89 -4.75
CA LEU A 286 14.97 13.34 -5.86
C LEU A 286 14.35 12.11 -6.56
N CYS A 287 13.58 11.27 -5.86
CA CYS A 287 12.94 10.10 -6.47
C CYS A 287 11.67 10.47 -7.24
N ARG A 288 11.25 9.59 -8.15
CA ARG A 288 10.03 9.76 -8.97
C ARG A 288 8.78 9.73 -8.10
N ALA A 289 7.94 10.75 -8.23
CA ALA A 289 6.61 10.81 -7.62
C ALA A 289 6.57 10.35 -6.14
N SER A 290 7.44 10.89 -5.29
CA SER A 290 7.60 10.37 -3.93
C SER A 290 6.44 10.66 -2.95
N TRP A 291 6.05 9.68 -2.15
CA TRP A 291 5.07 9.79 -1.05
C TRP A 291 5.75 9.45 0.29
N LEU A 292 5.99 10.47 1.12
CA LEU A 292 6.60 10.33 2.44
C LEU A 292 5.55 10.34 3.55
N VAL A 293 5.55 9.31 4.38
CA VAL A 293 4.66 9.15 5.53
C VAL A 293 5.40 8.64 6.77
N ALA A 294 4.98 9.08 7.96
CA ALA A 294 5.46 8.56 9.25
C ALA A 294 4.58 7.43 9.82
N SER A 295 3.38 7.24 9.25
CA SER A 295 2.46 6.17 9.60
C SER A 295 1.48 5.96 8.45
N SER A 296 1.05 4.72 8.25
CA SER A 296 0.04 4.38 7.25
C SER A 296 -0.75 3.15 7.68
N THR A 297 -2.03 3.09 7.31
CA THR A 297 -2.83 1.86 7.42
C THR A 297 -2.71 1.05 6.13
N ARG A 298 -2.91 -0.27 6.20
CA ARG A 298 -2.95 -1.14 5.01
C ARG A 298 -3.87 -0.56 3.93
N SER A 299 -5.06 -0.09 4.31
CA SER A 299 -6.04 0.50 3.38
C SER A 299 -5.59 1.82 2.76
N ALA A 300 -4.84 2.66 3.49
CA ALA A 300 -4.29 3.90 2.92
C ALA A 300 -3.12 3.61 1.97
N PHE A 301 -2.25 2.68 2.34
CA PHE A 301 -1.14 2.21 1.51
C PHE A 301 -1.64 1.60 0.18
N THR A 302 -2.55 0.62 0.23
CA THR A 302 -3.05 -0.06 -0.98
C THR A 302 -3.78 0.90 -1.90
N ARG A 303 -4.68 1.74 -1.37
CA ARG A 303 -5.35 2.78 -2.16
C ARG A 303 -4.38 3.77 -2.77
N LYS A 304 -3.28 4.09 -2.08
CA LYS A 304 -2.26 4.98 -2.64
C LYS A 304 -1.54 4.33 -3.83
N ALA A 305 -1.24 3.04 -3.75
CA ALA A 305 -0.59 2.29 -4.83
C ALA A 305 -1.49 2.22 -6.09
N GLN A 306 -2.81 2.08 -5.92
CA GLN A 306 -3.77 2.15 -7.05
C GLN A 306 -3.74 3.49 -7.80
N THR A 307 -3.41 4.62 -7.15
CA THR A 307 -3.53 5.94 -7.78
C THR A 307 -2.46 6.25 -8.82
N ALA A 308 -1.22 5.80 -8.59
CA ALA A 308 -0.10 5.80 -9.54
C ALA A 308 1.08 5.04 -8.91
N ARG A 309 2.15 4.80 -9.69
CA ARG A 309 3.42 4.25 -9.20
C ARG A 309 4.24 5.35 -8.49
N PHE A 310 3.86 5.69 -7.26
CA PHE A 310 4.62 6.57 -6.37
C PHE A 310 5.89 5.87 -5.87
N THR A 311 6.95 6.62 -5.55
CA THR A 311 8.02 6.09 -4.67
C THR A 311 7.57 6.19 -3.22
N PHE A 312 7.38 5.07 -2.53
CA PHE A 312 6.89 5.03 -1.15
C PHE A 312 8.06 5.22 -0.18
N LEU A 313 7.97 6.20 0.71
CA LEU A 313 8.99 6.50 1.72
C LEU A 313 8.35 6.37 3.10
N LEU A 314 8.67 5.29 3.80
CA LEU A 314 8.10 4.94 5.11
C LEU A 314 9.09 5.33 6.21
N ASP A 315 8.80 6.37 6.99
CA ASP A 315 9.52 6.70 8.22
C ASP A 315 8.88 5.99 9.43
N GLU A 316 9.66 5.74 10.49
CA GLU A 316 9.20 5.07 11.72
C GLU A 316 8.51 3.70 11.51
N ALA A 317 8.97 2.94 10.50
CA ALA A 317 8.37 1.67 10.11
C ALA A 317 8.37 0.61 11.23
N ASP A 318 9.33 0.68 12.16
CA ASP A 318 9.36 -0.19 13.35
C ASP A 318 8.19 0.03 14.31
N ALA A 319 7.57 1.21 14.32
CA ALA A 319 6.42 1.50 15.17
C ALA A 319 5.13 0.86 14.63
N PHE A 320 4.81 1.05 13.34
CA PHE A 320 3.50 0.65 12.79
C PHE A 320 3.45 -0.73 12.11
N LEU A 321 4.60 -1.33 11.74
CA LEU A 321 4.63 -2.67 11.14
C LEU A 321 4.62 -3.80 12.17
N GLN A 322 5.25 -3.61 13.34
CA GLN A 322 5.30 -4.65 14.37
C GLN A 322 3.90 -5.10 14.82
N GLU A 323 2.97 -4.15 14.94
CA GLU A 323 1.60 -4.40 15.40
C GLU A 323 0.64 -4.84 14.28
N ASN A 324 1.06 -4.81 13.00
CA ASN A 324 0.17 -4.98 11.86
C ASN A 324 0.64 -6.10 10.90
N GLU A 325 0.37 -7.36 11.26
CA GLU A 325 0.67 -8.54 10.45
C GLU A 325 0.09 -8.46 9.03
N GLN A 326 -1.16 -7.99 8.86
CA GLN A 326 -1.78 -7.87 7.54
C GLN A 326 -1.02 -6.89 6.64
N PHE A 327 -0.40 -5.84 7.19
CA PHE A 327 0.41 -4.90 6.43
C PHE A 327 1.80 -5.47 6.14
N ARG A 328 2.40 -6.20 7.09
CA ARG A 328 3.67 -6.93 6.85
C ARG A 328 3.54 -7.91 5.67
N ASN A 329 2.46 -8.69 5.62
CA ASN A 329 2.20 -9.64 4.53
C ASN A 329 2.06 -8.96 3.16
N VAL A 330 1.60 -7.69 3.09
CA VAL A 330 1.59 -6.91 1.84
C VAL A 330 3.01 -6.51 1.43
N LEU A 331 3.86 -6.09 2.38
CA LEU A 331 5.24 -5.72 2.09
C LEU A 331 6.12 -6.91 1.72
N ASP A 332 5.86 -8.08 2.30
CA ASP A 332 6.56 -9.32 1.95
C ASP A 332 6.32 -9.72 0.47
N GLY A 333 5.16 -9.39 -0.12
CA GLY A 333 4.88 -9.58 -1.55
C GLY A 333 5.27 -8.41 -2.45
N ALA A 334 5.29 -7.16 -1.95
CA ALA A 334 5.47 -5.94 -2.76
C ALA A 334 6.84 -5.77 -3.47
N SER A 335 7.76 -6.72 -3.29
CA SER A 335 9.13 -6.71 -3.84
C SER A 335 9.26 -7.46 -5.18
N ASP A 336 8.19 -8.13 -5.63
CA ASP A 336 8.14 -8.97 -6.83
C ASP A 336 6.77 -8.72 -7.52
N PRO A 337 6.73 -8.50 -8.85
CA PRO A 337 5.53 -8.04 -9.54
C PRO A 337 4.39 -9.06 -9.57
N ASP A 338 4.70 -10.37 -9.59
CA ASP A 338 3.71 -11.43 -9.59
C ASP A 338 3.04 -11.56 -8.21
N THR A 339 3.83 -11.38 -7.13
CA THR A 339 3.37 -11.54 -5.74
C THR A 339 2.87 -10.26 -5.07
N ALA A 340 3.08 -9.08 -5.66
CA ALA A 340 2.64 -7.78 -5.13
C ALA A 340 1.12 -7.53 -5.18
N ASN A 341 0.33 -8.48 -5.69
CA ASN A 341 -1.11 -8.35 -5.89
C ASN A 341 -1.91 -8.66 -4.60
N VAL A 342 -2.64 -7.67 -4.08
CA VAL A 342 -3.43 -7.77 -2.84
C VAL A 342 -4.92 -7.77 -3.14
N ALA A 343 -5.61 -8.87 -2.83
CA ALA A 343 -7.08 -8.92 -2.91
C ALA A 343 -7.72 -8.11 -1.77
N VAL A 344 -8.64 -7.20 -2.12
CA VAL A 344 -9.38 -6.34 -1.19
C VAL A 344 -10.85 -6.26 -1.60
N SER A 345 -11.77 -6.47 -0.65
CA SER A 345 -13.19 -6.25 -0.89
C SER A 345 -13.52 -4.76 -0.82
N GLU A 346 -14.06 -4.20 -1.90
CA GLU A 346 -14.49 -2.80 -2.00
C GLU A 346 -16.03 -2.71 -2.01
N LYS A 347 -16.58 -1.80 -1.19
CA LYS A 347 -18.03 -1.57 -1.17
C LYS A 347 -18.42 -0.58 -2.28
N LEU A 348 -19.28 -1.03 -3.19
CA LEU A 348 -19.86 -0.24 -4.28
C LEU A 348 -21.39 -0.20 -4.09
N GLY A 349 -21.90 0.94 -3.62
CA GLY A 349 -23.28 1.03 -3.15
C GLY A 349 -23.48 0.17 -1.90
N ASP A 350 -24.41 -0.79 -1.97
CA ASP A 350 -24.64 -1.79 -0.92
C ASP A 350 -23.99 -3.16 -1.16
N GLN A 351 -23.31 -3.35 -2.28
CA GLN A 351 -22.65 -4.61 -2.64
C GLN A 351 -21.13 -4.58 -2.43
N TRP A 352 -20.53 -5.71 -2.08
CA TRP A 352 -19.08 -5.88 -1.91
C TRP A 352 -18.49 -6.59 -3.11
N HIS A 353 -17.54 -5.94 -3.79
CA HIS A 353 -16.86 -6.50 -4.96
C HIS A 353 -15.40 -6.83 -4.61
N PRO A 354 -14.85 -7.98 -5.04
CA PRO A 354 -13.43 -8.25 -4.91
C PRO A 354 -12.64 -7.45 -5.95
N THR A 355 -11.75 -6.57 -5.49
CA THR A 355 -10.79 -5.82 -6.31
C THR A 355 -9.37 -6.31 -6.01
N THR A 356 -8.56 -6.53 -7.04
CA THR A 356 -7.12 -6.79 -6.86
C THR A 356 -6.35 -5.47 -6.92
N ILE A 357 -5.46 -5.26 -5.97
CA ILE A 357 -4.63 -4.07 -5.84
C ILE A 357 -3.17 -4.44 -6.02
N ASP A 358 -2.59 -4.00 -7.13
CA ASP A 358 -1.16 -4.09 -7.37
C ASP A 358 -0.41 -3.11 -6.43
N CYS A 359 0.46 -3.66 -5.57
CA CYS A 359 1.29 -2.93 -4.61
C CYS A 359 2.76 -2.86 -5.03
N TYR A 360 3.11 -3.17 -6.27
CA TYR A 360 4.49 -3.16 -6.78
C TYR A 360 4.96 -1.71 -7.00
N VAL A 361 5.62 -1.14 -5.99
CA VAL A 361 6.04 0.26 -5.97
C VAL A 361 7.44 0.40 -5.37
N PRO A 362 8.31 1.26 -5.93
CA PRO A 362 9.66 1.44 -5.39
C PRO A 362 9.58 2.01 -3.98
N MET A 363 10.27 1.37 -3.03
CA MET A 363 10.05 1.65 -1.61
C MET A 363 11.34 1.83 -0.80
N ALA A 364 11.40 2.91 -0.01
CA ALA A 364 12.41 3.09 1.03
C ALA A 364 11.74 2.98 2.41
N ILE A 365 12.34 2.20 3.31
CA ILE A 365 11.78 1.89 4.63
C ILE A 365 12.82 2.22 5.70
N ALA A 366 12.53 3.22 6.54
CA ALA A 366 13.40 3.65 7.63
C ALA A 366 12.93 3.11 8.98
N SER A 367 13.86 2.59 9.78
CA SER A 367 13.58 2.07 11.13
C SER A 367 14.73 2.27 12.11
N ILE A 368 14.44 2.23 13.41
CA ILE A 368 15.49 2.05 14.43
C ILE A 368 15.78 0.54 14.55
N LYS A 369 17.01 0.13 14.22
CA LYS A 369 17.42 -1.27 14.05
C LYS A 369 16.63 -2.00 12.92
N LEU A 370 16.93 -3.28 12.75
CA LEU A 370 16.24 -4.18 11.83
C LEU A 370 14.80 -4.47 12.29
N LEU A 371 13.92 -4.75 11.34
CA LEU A 371 12.53 -5.15 11.54
C LEU A 371 12.47 -6.64 11.90
N TYR A 372 12.77 -6.94 13.17
CA TYR A 372 12.70 -8.31 13.69
C TYR A 372 11.32 -8.93 13.44
N GLY A 373 11.29 -10.08 12.75
CA GLY A 373 10.04 -10.73 12.33
C GLY A 373 9.52 -10.30 10.94
N MET A 374 10.36 -9.64 10.14
CA MET A 374 10.12 -9.30 8.73
C MET A 374 11.30 -9.74 7.84
N ASN A 375 11.70 -11.00 7.97
CA ASN A 375 12.91 -11.52 7.30
C ASN A 375 12.84 -11.38 5.77
N THR A 376 11.66 -11.53 5.16
CA THR A 376 11.47 -11.38 3.71
C THR A 376 11.80 -9.96 3.25
N VAL A 377 11.26 -8.93 3.92
CA VAL A 377 11.63 -7.53 3.66
C VAL A 377 13.13 -7.34 3.83
N GLU A 378 13.74 -7.79 4.93
CA GLU A 378 15.18 -7.61 5.16
C GLU A 378 16.07 -8.41 4.20
N GLN A 379 15.58 -9.49 3.59
CA GLN A 379 16.31 -10.25 2.56
C GLN A 379 16.17 -9.63 1.18
N ARG A 380 15.08 -8.90 0.90
CA ARG A 380 14.82 -8.24 -0.40
C ARG A 380 15.17 -6.75 -0.37
N SER A 381 16.27 -6.41 0.30
CA SER A 381 16.61 -5.03 0.66
C SER A 381 18.09 -4.71 0.56
N ILE A 382 18.37 -3.46 0.19
CA ILE A 382 19.70 -2.84 0.25
C ILE A 382 19.78 -2.00 1.54
N HIS A 383 20.70 -2.35 2.45
CA HIS A 383 20.85 -1.68 3.74
C HIS A 383 21.80 -0.47 3.71
N ILE A 384 21.25 0.70 4.01
CA ILE A 384 21.96 1.96 4.20
C ILE A 384 22.07 2.23 5.71
N TRP A 385 23.27 2.01 6.26
CA TRP A 385 23.55 2.06 7.69
C TRP A 385 24.00 3.44 8.14
N LEU A 386 23.07 4.22 8.71
CA LEU A 386 23.34 5.57 9.21
C LEU A 386 23.97 5.56 10.61
N LYS A 387 25.11 6.22 10.73
CA LYS A 387 25.83 6.48 11.99
C LYS A 387 25.43 7.84 12.57
N ARG A 388 25.56 8.01 13.89
CA ARG A 388 25.31 9.30 14.55
C ARG A 388 26.48 10.24 14.28
N THR A 389 26.21 11.37 13.61
CA THR A 389 27.24 12.38 13.34
C THR A 389 27.83 12.98 14.61
N THR A 390 29.14 13.23 14.57
CA THR A 390 29.83 14.12 15.50
C THR A 390 29.33 15.56 15.33
N GLN A 391 29.66 16.41 16.31
CA GLN A 391 29.30 17.84 16.25
C GLN A 391 30.04 18.60 15.13
N ALA A 392 31.20 18.11 14.67
CA ALA A 392 31.94 18.69 13.55
C ALA A 392 31.28 18.35 12.20
N GLU A 393 31.02 17.07 11.94
CA GLU A 393 30.31 16.62 10.73
C GLU A 393 28.93 17.27 10.63
N ARG A 394 28.19 17.32 11.75
CA ARG A 394 26.88 17.98 11.80
C ARG A 394 26.92 19.48 11.45
N LYS A 395 28.04 20.17 11.71
CA LYS A 395 28.23 21.57 11.31
C LYS A 395 28.61 21.72 9.83
N ALA A 396 29.24 20.71 9.23
CA ALA A 396 29.54 20.68 7.80
C ALA A 396 28.31 20.39 6.93
N LEU A 397 27.31 19.66 7.47
CA LEU A 397 26.06 19.38 6.77
C LEU A 397 25.13 20.61 6.68
N THR A 398 24.48 20.76 5.53
CA THR A 398 23.41 21.74 5.32
C THR A 398 22.11 21.27 5.99
N LYS A 399 21.38 22.18 6.65
CA LYS A 399 20.09 21.84 7.26
C LYS A 399 19.02 21.62 6.20
N ALA A 400 18.53 20.39 6.08
CA ALA A 400 17.48 19.96 5.15
C ALA A 400 16.11 20.63 5.42
N ARG A 401 15.96 21.88 4.99
CA ARG A 401 14.70 22.65 5.01
C ARG A 401 14.01 22.52 3.65
N GLN A 402 12.69 22.37 3.65
CA GLN A 402 11.89 22.13 2.43
C GLN A 402 12.18 23.12 1.28
N ARG A 403 12.27 24.43 1.56
CA ARG A 403 12.59 25.44 0.54
C ARG A 403 13.99 25.24 -0.06
N THR A 404 14.98 24.94 0.79
CA THR A 404 16.37 24.65 0.38
C THR A 404 16.44 23.39 -0.47
N LEU A 405 15.83 22.28 -0.01
CA LEU A 405 15.80 21.02 -0.75
C LEU A 405 15.10 21.17 -2.11
N LYS A 406 13.94 21.83 -2.17
CA LYS A 406 13.23 22.08 -3.42
C LYS A 406 14.09 22.88 -4.41
N ALA A 407 14.73 23.97 -3.96
CA ALA A 407 15.56 24.80 -4.82
C ALA A 407 16.81 24.07 -5.33
N GLU A 408 17.50 23.34 -4.44
CA GLU A 408 18.72 22.59 -4.76
C GLU A 408 18.45 21.43 -5.72
N PHE A 409 17.34 20.71 -5.51
CA PHE A 409 17.12 19.43 -6.18
C PHE A 409 16.23 19.49 -7.41
N THR A 410 15.39 20.53 -7.60
CA THR A 410 14.53 20.63 -8.80
C THR A 410 15.30 20.42 -10.12
N PRO A 411 16.50 21.00 -10.34
CA PRO A 411 17.29 20.74 -11.55
C PRO A 411 17.73 19.27 -11.69
N LEU A 412 18.13 18.63 -10.58
CA LEU A 412 18.54 17.22 -10.57
C LEU A 412 17.34 16.29 -10.81
N THR A 413 16.18 16.58 -10.23
CA THR A 413 14.91 15.87 -10.48
C THR A 413 14.54 15.91 -11.96
N GLN A 414 14.71 17.06 -12.62
CA GLN A 414 14.49 17.23 -14.07
C GLN A 414 15.50 16.44 -14.91
N GLN A 415 16.78 16.43 -14.51
CA GLN A 415 17.81 15.62 -15.15
C GLN A 415 17.55 14.11 -14.99
N CYS A 416 17.09 13.65 -13.82
CA CYS A 416 16.71 12.24 -13.60
C CYS A 416 15.52 11.83 -14.47
N ALA A 417 14.48 12.67 -14.54
CA ALA A 417 13.32 12.44 -15.41
C ALA A 417 13.72 12.31 -16.88
N ARG A 418 14.64 13.18 -17.33
CA ARG A 418 15.14 13.15 -18.71
C ARG A 418 16.03 11.94 -18.99
N TRP A 419 17.01 11.68 -18.13
CA TRP A 419 17.88 10.51 -18.23
C TRP A 419 17.07 9.21 -18.27
N ALA A 420 16.05 9.06 -17.43
CA ALA A 420 15.18 7.88 -17.44
C ALA A 420 14.35 7.77 -18.71
N THR A 421 13.91 8.89 -19.29
CA THR A 421 13.20 8.92 -20.57
C THR A 421 14.09 8.47 -21.73
N ASP A 422 15.34 8.93 -21.77
CA ASP A 422 16.31 8.58 -22.82
C ASP A 422 16.82 7.13 -22.71
N ASN A 423 16.91 6.57 -21.49
CA ASN A 423 17.64 5.30 -21.23
C ASN A 423 16.76 4.10 -20.85
N ALA A 424 15.50 4.28 -20.42
CA ALA A 424 14.69 3.15 -19.92
C ALA A 424 14.46 2.03 -20.96
N SER A 425 14.36 2.35 -22.25
CA SER A 425 14.22 1.34 -23.31
C SER A 425 15.49 0.55 -23.58
N ALA A 426 16.67 1.13 -23.33
CA ALA A 426 17.95 0.45 -23.46
C ALA A 426 18.26 -0.45 -22.26
N LEU A 427 17.71 -0.12 -21.08
CA LEU A 427 17.85 -0.89 -19.84
C LEU A 427 16.84 -2.03 -19.69
N ALA A 428 15.74 -2.03 -20.46
CA ALA A 428 14.73 -3.08 -20.42
C ALA A 428 15.30 -4.43 -20.91
N GLY A 429 15.26 -5.46 -20.05
CA GLY A 429 15.84 -6.77 -20.34
C GLY A 429 17.38 -6.84 -20.23
N CYS A 430 18.02 -5.85 -19.60
CA CYS A 430 19.45 -5.93 -19.28
C CYS A 430 19.70 -6.77 -18.02
N TYR A 431 20.31 -7.95 -18.21
CA TYR A 431 20.78 -8.81 -17.13
C TYR A 431 22.30 -8.70 -17.00
N PRO A 432 22.84 -7.90 -16.06
CA PRO A 432 24.28 -7.90 -15.77
C PRO A 432 24.72 -9.26 -15.23
N GLU A 433 25.97 -9.64 -15.52
CA GLU A 433 26.59 -10.79 -14.88
C GLU A 433 26.80 -10.49 -13.38
N LEU A 434 26.25 -11.35 -12.54
CA LEU A 434 26.39 -11.35 -11.09
C LEU A 434 27.01 -12.69 -10.66
N ASP A 435 27.73 -12.64 -9.54
CA ASP A 435 28.47 -13.77 -8.97
C ASP A 435 28.32 -13.64 -7.46
N PHE A 436 27.14 -14.01 -6.96
CA PHE A 436 26.77 -14.04 -5.55
C PHE A 436 26.30 -15.44 -5.16
N GLU A 437 26.41 -15.78 -3.87
CA GLU A 437 26.07 -17.13 -3.37
C GLU A 437 24.55 -17.36 -3.18
N ASP A 438 23.78 -16.29 -2.97
CA ASP A 438 22.32 -16.31 -2.79
C ASP A 438 21.65 -15.58 -3.96
N GLY A 439 20.79 -16.28 -4.70
CA GLY A 439 20.01 -15.70 -5.81
C GLY A 439 19.10 -14.54 -5.38
N ARG A 440 18.77 -14.41 -4.07
CA ARG A 440 18.07 -13.22 -3.57
C ARG A 440 18.94 -11.97 -3.52
N ASP A 441 20.24 -12.13 -3.26
CA ASP A 441 21.16 -11.00 -3.37
C ASP A 441 21.37 -10.66 -4.86
N GLU A 442 21.32 -11.64 -5.78
CA GLU A 442 21.25 -11.35 -7.23
C GLU A 442 20.01 -10.53 -7.57
N ASP A 443 18.80 -10.98 -7.20
CA ASP A 443 17.53 -10.27 -7.41
C ASP A 443 17.59 -8.82 -6.90
N VAL A 444 18.20 -8.60 -5.74
CA VAL A 444 18.28 -7.28 -5.08
C VAL A 444 19.26 -6.33 -5.80
N TRP A 445 20.40 -6.85 -6.26
CA TRP A 445 21.46 -6.02 -6.83
C TRP A 445 21.38 -5.88 -8.35
N GLN A 446 20.71 -6.81 -9.06
CA GLN A 446 20.51 -6.81 -10.53
C GLN A 446 20.12 -5.44 -11.11
N PRO A 447 19.06 -4.75 -10.64
CA PRO A 447 18.65 -3.50 -11.28
C PRO A 447 19.62 -2.34 -10.98
N ILE A 448 20.33 -2.39 -9.85
CA ILE A 448 21.31 -1.36 -9.46
C ILE A 448 22.60 -1.52 -10.25
N VAL A 449 23.06 -2.76 -10.47
CA VAL A 449 24.23 -3.09 -11.29
C VAL A 449 23.93 -2.83 -12.78
N ALA A 450 22.71 -3.13 -13.26
CA ALA A 450 22.31 -2.86 -14.64
C ALA A 450 22.40 -1.36 -14.99
N ILE A 451 21.90 -0.49 -14.10
CA ILE A 451 22.04 0.98 -14.24
C ILE A 451 23.51 1.38 -14.23
N ALA A 452 24.31 0.79 -13.33
CA ALA A 452 25.72 1.12 -13.19
C ALA A 452 26.55 0.74 -14.43
N ASP A 453 26.35 -0.46 -14.99
CA ASP A 453 26.99 -0.93 -16.21
C ASP A 453 26.60 -0.06 -17.43
N HIS A 454 25.33 0.30 -17.54
CA HIS A 454 24.82 1.18 -18.61
C HIS A 454 25.38 2.61 -18.54
N ILE A 455 25.59 3.14 -17.34
CA ILE A 455 26.27 4.43 -17.15
C ILE A 455 27.75 4.31 -17.52
N GLN A 456 28.47 3.35 -16.94
CA GLN A 456 29.88 3.09 -17.25
C GLN A 456 30.33 1.71 -16.74
N PRO A 457 30.96 0.84 -17.55
CA PRO A 457 31.40 -0.48 -17.11
C PRO A 457 32.33 -0.50 -15.89
N SER A 458 33.15 0.53 -15.70
CA SER A 458 33.99 0.67 -14.49
C SER A 458 33.19 0.96 -13.22
N LEU A 459 32.06 1.67 -13.34
CA LEU A 459 31.12 1.90 -12.25
C LEU A 459 30.38 0.60 -11.93
N GLY A 460 29.91 -0.14 -12.93
CA GLY A 460 29.29 -1.45 -12.73
C GLY A 460 30.20 -2.45 -12.01
N LYS A 461 31.50 -2.46 -12.33
CA LYS A 461 32.51 -3.19 -11.53
C LYS A 461 32.55 -2.71 -10.08
N GLN A 462 32.71 -1.39 -9.85
CA GLN A 462 32.76 -0.82 -8.50
C GLN A 462 31.50 -1.18 -7.69
N VAL A 463 30.31 -1.15 -8.30
CA VAL A 463 29.04 -1.48 -7.63
C VAL A 463 28.95 -2.96 -7.27
N ARG A 464 29.48 -3.87 -8.09
CA ARG A 464 29.63 -5.30 -7.72
C ARG A 464 30.58 -5.49 -6.53
N ASP A 465 31.70 -4.77 -6.50
CA ASP A 465 32.64 -4.81 -5.36
C ASP A 465 31.98 -4.29 -4.06
N ILE A 466 31.24 -3.18 -4.14
CA ILE A 466 30.44 -2.62 -3.04
C ILE A 466 29.36 -3.61 -2.57
N ALA A 467 28.64 -4.24 -3.51
CA ALA A 467 27.60 -5.22 -3.20
C ALA A 467 28.18 -6.41 -2.41
N LYS A 468 29.29 -7.01 -2.86
CA LYS A 468 29.97 -8.11 -2.14
C LYS A 468 30.34 -7.70 -0.71
N ALA A 469 30.89 -6.50 -0.50
CA ALA A 469 31.22 -5.98 0.83
C ALA A 469 29.99 -5.75 1.73
N MET A 470 28.89 -5.21 1.18
CA MET A 470 27.64 -5.00 1.90
C MET A 470 26.94 -6.32 2.27
N ILE A 471 26.91 -7.29 1.35
CA ILE A 471 26.36 -8.63 1.60
C ILE A 471 27.13 -9.31 2.73
N GLY A 472 28.47 -9.35 2.66
CA GLY A 472 29.33 -9.94 3.70
C GLY A 472 29.14 -9.31 5.08
N THR A 473 29.17 -7.97 5.17
CA THR A 473 28.91 -7.25 6.43
C THR A 473 27.53 -7.60 7.02
N THR A 474 26.56 -7.86 6.14
CA THR A 474 25.20 -8.19 6.55
C THR A 474 25.05 -9.68 6.89
N SER A 475 25.85 -10.60 6.35
CA SER A 475 25.81 -12.04 6.72
C SER A 475 26.06 -12.28 8.20
N ASP A 476 27.07 -11.61 8.75
CA ASP A 476 27.51 -11.77 10.14
C ASP A 476 26.45 -11.32 11.14
N THR A 477 25.60 -10.38 10.68
CA THR A 477 24.43 -9.84 11.39
C THR A 477 23.13 -10.63 11.09
N LYS A 478 23.01 -11.22 9.90
CA LYS A 478 21.82 -11.95 9.38
C LYS A 478 21.75 -13.41 9.83
N GLU A 479 22.86 -14.05 10.17
CA GLU A 479 22.87 -15.43 10.63
C GLU A 479 21.86 -15.63 11.77
N THR A 480 20.78 -16.36 11.47
CA THR A 480 19.75 -16.64 12.46
C THR A 480 20.35 -17.44 13.61
N LEU A 481 19.81 -17.24 14.82
CA LEU A 481 20.19 -18.00 16.01
C LEU A 481 20.17 -19.53 15.77
N ALA A 482 19.33 -20.01 14.86
CA ALA A 482 19.25 -21.40 14.46
C ALA A 482 20.46 -21.87 13.62
N ILE A 483 21.01 -21.02 12.74
CA ILE A 483 22.23 -21.29 11.96
C ILE A 483 23.47 -21.20 12.86
N LYS A 484 23.57 -20.18 13.72
CA LYS A 484 24.67 -20.08 14.71
C LYS A 484 24.74 -21.33 15.59
N LEU A 485 23.58 -21.84 16.02
CA LEU A 485 23.49 -23.10 16.77
C LEU A 485 24.04 -24.30 15.98
N LEU A 486 23.79 -24.39 14.68
CA LEU A 486 24.32 -25.48 13.85
C LEU A 486 25.86 -25.40 13.73
N GLY A 487 26.42 -24.20 13.55
CA GLY A 487 27.86 -23.95 13.56
C GLY A 487 28.51 -24.29 14.89
N ASP A 488 27.97 -23.80 16.00
CA ASP A 488 28.48 -24.10 17.34
C ASP A 488 28.42 -25.62 17.66
N ILE A 489 27.35 -26.31 17.23
CA ILE A 489 27.27 -27.79 17.35
C ILE A 489 28.32 -28.48 16.47
N LYS A 490 28.65 -27.95 15.28
CA LYS A 490 29.72 -28.47 14.41
C LYS A 490 31.07 -28.42 15.13
N VAL A 491 31.43 -27.24 15.66
CA VAL A 491 32.65 -27.01 16.45
C VAL A 491 32.74 -28.00 17.61
N LEU A 492 31.67 -28.20 18.38
CA LEU A 492 31.66 -29.16 19.49
C LEU A 492 31.87 -30.61 19.03
N PHE A 493 31.29 -31.04 17.90
CA PHE A 493 31.56 -32.37 17.33
C PHE A 493 32.99 -32.51 16.78
N ASP A 494 33.57 -31.45 16.22
CA ASP A 494 34.94 -31.44 15.67
C ASP A 494 36.00 -31.46 16.78
N VAL A 495 35.86 -30.60 17.80
CA VAL A 495 36.68 -30.65 19.03
C VAL A 495 36.63 -32.04 19.66
N LYS A 496 35.44 -32.64 19.75
CA LYS A 496 35.27 -33.98 20.31
C LYS A 496 35.91 -35.09 19.45
N ARG A 497 35.93 -34.94 18.11
CA ARG A 497 36.68 -35.83 17.21
C ARG A 497 38.19 -35.73 17.41
N GLY A 498 38.72 -34.56 17.77
CA GLY A 498 40.13 -34.39 18.13
C GLY A 498 40.51 -35.06 19.46
N GLN A 499 39.55 -35.30 20.36
CA GLN A 499 39.80 -35.78 21.73
C GLN A 499 39.39 -37.24 22.00
N GLN A 500 38.51 -37.83 21.18
CA GLN A 500 37.90 -39.14 21.46
C GLN A 500 37.90 -40.08 20.24
N PRO A 501 37.92 -41.42 20.45
CA PRO A 501 37.74 -42.38 19.37
C PRO A 501 36.43 -42.13 18.60
N LYS A 502 36.46 -42.33 17.27
CA LYS A 502 35.39 -41.99 16.34
C LYS A 502 33.99 -42.48 16.78
N ASP A 503 33.89 -43.70 17.29
CA ASP A 503 32.64 -44.31 17.77
C ASP A 503 31.98 -43.60 18.96
N LEU A 504 32.75 -42.81 19.72
CA LEU A 504 32.30 -41.99 20.84
C LEU A 504 32.19 -40.51 20.46
N ALA A 505 33.10 -40.03 19.60
CA ALA A 505 33.10 -38.66 19.10
C ALA A 505 31.86 -38.34 18.25
N ASP A 506 31.41 -39.26 17.39
CA ASP A 506 30.26 -39.07 16.50
C ASP A 506 28.88 -39.12 17.22
N LYS A 507 28.86 -39.04 18.56
CA LYS A 507 27.67 -39.15 19.41
C LYS A 507 27.69 -38.11 20.54
N TYR A 508 26.60 -37.35 20.70
CA TYR A 508 26.45 -36.37 21.78
C TYR A 508 25.18 -36.65 22.60
N LYS A 509 25.31 -36.82 23.94
CA LYS A 509 24.16 -36.85 24.85
C LYS A 509 23.49 -35.47 24.83
N SER A 510 22.16 -35.39 24.76
CA SER A 510 21.46 -34.09 24.68
C SER A 510 21.78 -33.19 25.88
N GLU A 511 21.90 -33.75 27.07
CA GLU A 511 22.26 -33.03 28.29
C GLU A 511 23.68 -32.44 28.22
N THR A 512 24.66 -33.22 27.77
CA THR A 512 26.05 -32.77 27.63
C THR A 512 26.15 -31.71 26.53
N LEU A 513 25.45 -31.88 25.40
CA LEU A 513 25.46 -30.88 24.32
C LEU A 513 24.90 -29.53 24.79
N CYS A 514 23.82 -29.52 25.59
CA CYS A 514 23.31 -28.29 26.19
C CYS A 514 24.30 -27.63 27.17
N LYS A 515 25.02 -28.42 27.98
CA LYS A 515 26.03 -27.91 28.91
C LYS A 515 27.22 -27.30 28.18
N ASP A 516 27.73 -28.01 27.17
CA ASP A 516 28.91 -27.59 26.41
C ASP A 516 28.59 -26.33 25.58
N LEU A 517 27.41 -26.27 24.93
CA LEU A 517 26.92 -25.04 24.29
C LEU A 517 26.81 -23.87 25.28
N ALA A 518 26.23 -24.09 26.46
CA ALA A 518 26.10 -23.07 27.49
C ALA A 518 27.44 -22.63 28.12
N ALA A 519 28.52 -23.37 27.89
CA ALA A 519 29.87 -23.05 28.33
C ALA A 519 30.72 -22.34 27.25
N MET A 520 30.18 -22.11 26.05
CA MET A 520 30.89 -21.36 24.99
C MET A 520 30.86 -19.86 25.30
N ASP A 521 32.04 -19.29 25.59
CA ASP A 521 32.22 -17.86 25.82
C ASP A 521 31.80 -17.04 24.59
N GLY A 522 31.24 -15.85 24.82
CA GLY A 522 30.74 -14.96 23.76
C GLY A 522 29.44 -15.42 23.06
N ARG A 523 29.03 -16.68 23.19
CA ARG A 523 27.82 -17.23 22.54
C ARG A 523 26.56 -17.07 23.43
N PRO A 524 25.35 -16.92 22.83
CA PRO A 524 24.13 -16.59 23.58
C PRO A 524 23.56 -17.73 24.43
N TRP A 525 24.08 -18.97 24.31
CA TRP A 525 23.49 -20.20 24.85
C TRP A 525 23.38 -20.23 26.38
N HIS A 526 24.22 -19.47 27.08
CA HIS A 526 24.21 -19.38 28.54
C HIS A 526 23.00 -18.60 29.10
N ALA A 527 22.41 -17.67 28.34
CA ALA A 527 21.37 -16.76 28.82
C ALA A 527 20.32 -16.40 27.73
N MET A 528 19.50 -17.36 27.33
CA MET A 528 18.48 -17.18 26.29
C MET A 528 17.15 -16.66 26.86
N SER A 529 16.66 -15.54 26.32
CA SER A 529 15.32 -15.00 26.64
C SER A 529 14.21 -16.00 26.31
N THR A 530 13.22 -16.15 27.20
CA THR A 530 12.10 -17.12 27.05
C THR A 530 10.76 -16.49 26.66
N GLY A 531 10.76 -15.22 26.21
CA GLY A 531 9.54 -14.46 25.89
C GLY A 531 9.06 -13.59 27.05
N LYS A 532 8.00 -12.80 26.81
CA LYS A 532 7.53 -11.68 27.66
C LYS A 532 7.62 -11.97 29.17
N GLY A 533 8.49 -11.22 29.86
CA GLY A 533 8.51 -11.11 31.33
C GLY A 533 9.17 -12.25 32.12
N ARG A 534 9.95 -13.14 31.48
CA ARG A 534 10.67 -14.23 32.16
C ARG A 534 12.18 -14.04 32.13
N GLU A 535 12.85 -14.52 33.19
CA GLU A 535 14.30 -14.56 33.31
C GLU A 535 14.95 -15.33 32.15
N SER A 536 16.11 -14.85 31.70
CA SER A 536 16.96 -15.57 30.74
C SER A 536 17.50 -16.85 31.36
N LYS A 537 17.49 -17.96 30.60
CA LYS A 537 18.00 -19.26 31.06
C LYS A 537 18.90 -19.88 30.00
N ALA A 538 19.86 -20.69 30.45
CA ALA A 538 20.70 -21.48 29.57
C ALA A 538 19.85 -22.40 28.65
N ILE A 539 20.40 -22.77 27.50
CA ILE A 539 19.73 -23.66 26.54
C ILE A 539 19.44 -25.03 27.19
N ASP A 540 18.18 -25.46 27.12
CA ASP A 540 17.74 -26.77 27.62
C ASP A 540 17.48 -27.76 26.48
N GLN A 541 17.32 -29.04 26.81
CA GLN A 541 17.15 -30.12 25.83
C GLN A 541 15.88 -29.96 24.98
N ASN A 542 14.81 -29.37 25.55
CA ASN A 542 13.54 -29.16 24.85
C ASN A 542 13.65 -27.99 23.86
N ARG A 543 14.38 -26.93 24.22
CA ARG A 543 14.64 -25.77 23.37
C ARG A 543 15.63 -26.11 22.26
N LEU A 544 16.69 -26.85 22.56
CA LEU A 544 17.60 -27.44 21.58
C LEU A 544 16.84 -28.29 20.56
N ALA A 545 16.03 -29.25 21.03
CA ALA A 545 15.22 -30.09 20.14
C ALA A 545 14.21 -29.29 19.32
N ARG A 546 13.64 -28.19 19.86
CA ARG A 546 12.72 -27.31 19.11
C ARG A 546 13.44 -26.54 18.01
N MET A 547 14.64 -26.00 18.28
CA MET A 547 15.43 -25.26 17.29
C MET A 547 16.00 -26.16 16.20
N LEU A 548 16.28 -27.42 16.51
CA LEU A 548 16.77 -28.42 15.55
C LEU A 548 15.64 -29.08 14.72
N LYS A 549 14.40 -29.06 15.23
CA LYS A 549 13.24 -29.66 14.56
C LYS A 549 13.01 -29.13 13.15
N ASP A 550 13.20 -27.83 12.95
CA ASP A 550 12.90 -27.16 11.68
C ASP A 550 13.91 -27.56 10.57
N PHE A 551 15.07 -28.09 10.95
CA PHE A 551 16.04 -28.74 10.05
C PHE A 551 15.82 -30.27 9.92
N GLY A 552 14.71 -30.80 10.42
CA GLY A 552 14.43 -32.24 10.46
C GLY A 552 15.24 -33.04 11.50
N ILE A 553 16.03 -32.37 12.34
CA ILE A 553 16.92 -33.03 13.31
C ILE A 553 16.21 -33.22 14.65
N ALA A 554 16.10 -34.47 15.09
CA ALA A 554 15.46 -34.85 16.35
C ALA A 554 16.41 -35.67 17.26
N PRO A 555 16.31 -35.54 18.59
CA PRO A 555 17.07 -36.39 19.52
C PRO A 555 16.56 -37.84 19.44
N HIS A 556 17.47 -38.79 19.45
CA HIS A 556 17.18 -40.23 19.43
C HIS A 556 17.86 -40.94 20.59
N ASN A 557 17.39 -42.14 20.94
CA ASN A 557 18.10 -42.99 21.90
C ASN A 557 19.40 -43.47 21.25
N ILE A 558 20.54 -43.10 21.83
CA ILE A 558 21.87 -43.45 21.30
C ILE A 558 22.65 -44.23 22.35
N ARG A 559 23.28 -45.35 21.96
CA ARG A 559 24.12 -46.13 22.87
C ARG A 559 25.51 -45.51 22.98
N ILE A 560 25.86 -45.10 24.19
CA ILE A 560 27.17 -44.55 24.58
C ILE A 560 27.63 -45.37 25.79
N ASN A 561 28.70 -46.14 25.63
CA ASN A 561 29.15 -47.14 26.60
C ASN A 561 27.98 -48.10 26.98
N ASN A 562 27.67 -48.21 28.27
CA ASN A 562 26.54 -49.01 28.76
C ASN A 562 25.20 -48.26 28.81
N ASP A 563 25.17 -46.96 28.58
CA ASP A 563 23.95 -46.16 28.66
C ASP A 563 23.26 -46.02 27.29
N THR A 564 21.93 -45.83 27.32
CA THR A 564 21.13 -45.44 26.14
C THR A 564 20.37 -44.11 26.35
N PRO A 565 21.08 -42.98 26.55
CA PRO A 565 20.47 -41.66 26.70
C PRO A 565 19.86 -41.14 25.39
N LYS A 566 19.03 -40.09 25.50
CA LYS A 566 18.69 -39.25 24.35
C LYS A 566 19.90 -38.41 23.92
N GLY A 567 20.07 -38.28 22.61
CA GLY A 567 21.17 -37.54 22.03
C GLY A 567 21.13 -37.50 20.50
N TYR A 568 22.16 -36.92 19.93
CA TYR A 568 22.32 -36.73 18.49
C TYR A 568 23.58 -37.46 17.99
N LYS A 569 23.55 -37.89 16.72
CA LYS A 569 24.73 -38.41 16.02
C LYS A 569 25.23 -37.37 15.03
N ARG A 570 26.54 -37.30 14.79
CA ARG A 570 27.12 -36.37 13.82
C ARG A 570 26.42 -36.44 12.46
N LYS A 571 26.17 -37.66 11.97
CA LYS A 571 25.47 -37.93 10.70
C LYS A 571 24.04 -37.40 10.57
N TYR A 572 23.43 -36.87 11.64
CA TYR A 572 22.14 -36.19 11.55
C TYR A 572 22.29 -34.74 11.10
N PHE A 573 23.50 -34.18 11.20
CA PHE A 573 23.82 -32.80 10.82
C PHE A 573 24.65 -32.70 9.54
N GLU A 574 25.18 -33.80 8.98
CA GLU A 574 26.11 -33.75 7.84
C GLU A 574 25.50 -33.04 6.61
N ASP A 575 24.29 -33.40 6.18
CA ASP A 575 23.54 -32.70 5.11
C ASP A 575 23.25 -31.23 5.47
N VAL A 576 22.95 -30.94 6.73
CA VAL A 576 22.59 -29.59 7.19
C VAL A 576 23.83 -28.68 7.29
N TRP A 577 25.00 -29.20 7.62
CA TRP A 577 26.27 -28.45 7.62
C TRP A 577 26.87 -28.28 6.22
N GLU A 578 26.50 -29.14 5.27
CA GLU A 578 26.82 -28.96 3.85
C GLU A 578 25.95 -27.85 3.23
N ARG A 579 24.66 -27.77 3.61
CA ARG A 579 23.73 -26.71 3.18
C ARG A 579 23.92 -25.37 3.89
N TYR A 580 24.37 -25.39 5.15
CA TYR A 580 24.60 -24.20 5.97
C TYR A 580 26.03 -24.24 6.53
N PRO A 581 27.05 -23.97 5.70
CA PRO A 581 28.43 -23.90 6.16
C PRO A 581 28.61 -22.69 7.08
N SER A 582 28.87 -22.94 8.36
CA SER A 582 29.32 -21.90 9.29
C SER A 582 30.70 -21.40 8.89
N LYS A 583 30.85 -20.10 8.63
CA LYS A 583 32.17 -19.46 8.52
C LYS A 583 32.89 -19.63 9.86
N SER A 584 34.03 -20.33 9.85
CA SER A 584 34.92 -20.37 11.01
C SER A 584 35.62 -19.04 11.15
N GLU A 585 35.66 -18.49 12.37
CA GLU A 585 36.36 -17.24 12.72
C GLU A 585 37.91 -17.37 12.64
N ASP A 586 38.42 -18.44 12.02
CA ASP A 586 39.84 -18.82 11.92
C ASP A 586 40.44 -18.59 10.50
N GLU A 587 39.67 -18.06 9.53
CA GLU A 587 40.14 -17.73 8.17
C GLU A 587 40.44 -16.24 7.95
N ASP A 588 41.03 -15.56 8.95
CA ASP A 588 41.79 -14.33 8.73
C ASP A 588 43.25 -14.71 8.42
N GLU A 589 43.65 -14.73 7.14
CA GLU A 589 45.08 -14.85 6.79
C GLU A 589 45.86 -13.63 7.33
N PRO A 590 47.03 -13.84 7.96
CA PRO A 590 47.86 -12.74 8.40
C PRO A 590 48.44 -11.99 7.19
N LEU A 591 47.98 -10.75 6.99
CA LEU A 591 48.55 -9.80 6.03
C LEU A 591 50.07 -9.72 6.21
N THR A 592 50.82 -10.28 5.25
CA THR A 592 52.27 -10.11 5.17
C THR A 592 52.57 -8.72 4.63
N ASP A 593 53.18 -7.86 5.45
CA ASP A 593 53.72 -6.58 4.99
C ASP A 593 54.72 -6.79 3.83
N PRO A 594 54.67 -5.98 2.75
CA PRO A 594 55.62 -6.08 1.66
C PRO A 594 57.01 -5.56 2.08
N PRO A 595 58.11 -6.17 1.58
CA PRO A 595 59.45 -5.74 1.93
C PRO A 595 59.80 -4.41 1.25
N ASN A 596 60.12 -3.39 2.04
CA ASN A 596 60.65 -2.12 1.54
C ASN A 596 62.18 -2.15 1.53
N GLU A 597 62.77 -2.70 0.46
CA GLU A 597 64.17 -2.43 0.13
C GLU A 597 64.29 -0.97 -0.35
N GLY A 598 65.09 -0.16 0.34
CA GLY A 598 65.10 1.30 0.15
C GLY A 598 66.08 1.79 -0.90
N GLU A 599 66.11 3.11 -1.09
CA GLU A 599 67.24 3.80 -1.73
C GLU A 599 67.50 5.19 -1.11
N ASN A 600 68.75 5.63 -1.14
CA ASN A 600 69.27 6.82 -0.44
C ASN A 600 69.12 8.10 -1.25
N ALA A 601 69.03 9.26 -0.58
CA ALA A 601 69.89 10.44 -0.86
C ALA A 601 69.72 11.60 0.17
N SER A 602 70.86 12.08 0.72
CA SER A 602 71.25 13.48 1.06
C SER A 602 70.19 14.59 1.30
N SER A 603 70.36 15.58 2.21
CA SER A 603 71.47 15.96 3.13
C SER A 603 71.14 17.25 3.91
N ALA A 604 71.69 17.41 5.13
CA ALA A 604 71.86 18.67 5.90
C ALA A 604 70.57 19.43 6.33
N ASP A 605 70.52 20.25 7.40
CA ASP A 605 71.52 20.78 8.34
C ASP A 605 70.85 21.09 9.72
N SER A 606 71.63 21.36 10.77
CA SER A 606 71.39 22.22 11.99
C SER A 606 69.96 22.37 12.61
N SER A 607 69.74 22.44 13.94
CA SER A 607 70.61 22.48 15.13
C SER A 607 69.78 22.43 16.45
N GLU A 608 70.47 22.26 17.58
CA GLU A 608 70.06 22.62 18.97
C GLU A 608 69.00 21.78 19.73
N ALA A 609 69.51 21.09 20.77
CA ALA A 609 68.83 20.68 22.01
C ALA A 609 69.26 21.66 23.15
N PRO A 610 68.95 21.49 24.45
CA PRO A 610 68.13 20.48 25.14
C PRO A 610 67.00 21.14 26.02
N THR A 611 66.24 20.44 26.87
CA THR A 611 66.65 19.93 28.20
C THR A 611 65.87 18.68 28.66
N ASP A 612 66.60 17.71 29.23
CA ASP A 612 66.12 16.66 30.15
C ASP A 612 65.40 17.26 31.39
N GLU A 613 64.64 16.56 32.24
CA GLU A 613 64.88 15.30 32.97
C GLU A 613 63.54 14.59 33.29
N ALA A 614 63.39 13.26 33.11
CA ALA A 614 63.62 12.18 34.11
C ALA A 614 62.71 12.26 35.38
N LYS A 615 62.11 11.18 35.92
CA LYS A 615 62.26 9.72 35.69
C LYS A 615 61.10 8.90 36.32
N ASP A 616 60.94 7.66 35.85
CA ASP A 616 60.49 6.42 36.53
C ASP A 616 59.43 6.43 37.66
N THR A 617 58.37 5.61 37.54
CA THR A 617 58.27 4.25 38.17
C THR A 617 56.86 3.63 38.14
N SER A 618 56.81 2.28 38.07
CA SER A 618 55.75 1.36 38.59
C SER A 618 54.27 1.63 38.25
N SER A 619 53.58 0.85 37.41
CA SER A 619 53.16 -0.57 37.51
C SER A 619 51.79 -0.82 38.16
N PHE A 620 51.09 -1.80 37.58
CA PHE A 620 49.89 -2.52 38.05
C PHE A 620 48.50 -1.89 37.91
N SER A 621 47.63 -2.76 37.40
CA SER A 621 46.18 -2.67 37.28
C SER A 621 45.45 -2.39 38.60
N HIS A 622 44.25 -1.80 38.52
CA HIS A 622 43.03 -2.48 38.98
C HIS A 622 41.74 -1.78 38.52
N THR A 623 40.76 -2.57 38.10
CA THR A 623 39.35 -2.19 38.02
C THR A 623 38.73 -2.11 39.42
N PRO A 624 37.85 -1.14 39.70
CA PRO A 624 36.88 -1.28 40.78
C PRO A 624 35.45 -1.46 40.24
N ARG A 625 34.77 -2.51 40.71
CA ARG A 625 33.31 -2.50 40.88
C ARG A 625 32.97 -1.51 42.01
N PHE A 626 31.81 -0.88 41.97
CA PHE A 626 31.14 -0.42 43.18
C PHE A 626 29.63 -0.65 43.13
N ASP A 627 29.06 -0.86 44.31
CA ASP A 627 27.73 -1.44 44.57
C ASP A 627 26.68 -0.38 44.92
N ASP A 628 25.40 -0.77 44.90
CA ASP A 628 24.21 0.07 45.15
C ASP A 628 24.11 0.54 46.61
N SER A 629 23.61 1.77 46.82
CA SER A 629 22.95 2.18 48.07
C SER A 629 22.36 3.60 47.99
N SER A 630 21.12 3.73 47.50
CA SER A 630 20.08 4.61 48.11
C SER A 630 18.78 4.68 47.29
N ARG A 631 17.99 3.59 47.33
CA ARG A 631 16.53 3.71 47.14
C ARG A 631 15.84 3.80 48.50
N HIS A 632 14.84 4.67 48.61
CA HIS A 632 13.89 4.64 49.71
C HIS A 632 12.54 4.18 49.19
N THR A 633 12.04 3.09 49.78
CA THR A 633 10.73 2.52 49.55
C THR A 633 9.67 3.25 50.36
N ALA A 634 8.49 3.46 49.78
CA ALA A 634 7.25 3.63 50.54
C ALA A 634 6.16 2.77 49.88
N THR A 635 5.69 1.77 50.63
CA THR A 635 4.72 0.77 50.19
C THR A 635 3.31 1.17 50.64
N THR A 636 2.30 1.03 49.78
CA THR A 636 0.89 0.89 50.22
C THR A 636 0.24 -0.31 49.56
N GLN A 637 -0.81 -0.83 50.22
CA GLN A 637 -1.14 -2.25 50.21
C GLN A 637 -2.00 -2.73 49.05
N ARG A 638 -1.84 -4.03 48.80
CA ARG A 638 -2.62 -4.88 47.90
C ARG A 638 -4.06 -5.03 48.41
N GLY A 639 -5.04 -4.51 47.66
CA GLY A 639 -6.44 -4.92 47.78
C GLY A 639 -6.72 -6.10 46.84
N VAL A 640 -7.20 -7.22 47.37
CA VAL A 640 -7.60 -8.39 46.59
C VAL A 640 -9.11 -8.29 46.31
N GLY A 641 -9.49 -8.41 45.05
CA GLY A 641 -10.87 -8.61 44.61
C GLY A 641 -10.89 -9.68 43.54
N GLU A 642 -11.58 -10.79 43.80
CA GLU A 642 -11.66 -11.94 42.90
C GLU A 642 -12.85 -11.85 41.93
N ASN A 643 -12.76 -12.67 40.87
CA ASN A 643 -13.86 -13.18 40.04
C ASN A 643 -14.60 -12.21 39.11
N GLY A 644 -14.10 -12.17 37.87
CA GLY A 644 -14.73 -12.91 36.77
C GLY A 644 -16.06 -12.43 36.20
N ASN A 645 -16.01 -11.88 34.98
CA ASN A 645 -16.82 -12.41 33.89
C ASN A 645 -16.06 -12.25 32.56
N PHE A 646 -16.23 -13.19 31.62
CA PHE A 646 -15.56 -13.20 30.32
C PHE A 646 -16.63 -13.22 29.23
N GLU A 647 -17.06 -12.04 28.79
CA GLU A 647 -18.02 -11.91 27.69
C GLU A 647 -17.40 -11.13 26.53
N ALA A 648 -17.61 -11.64 25.32
CA ALA A 648 -17.11 -11.05 24.10
C ALA A 648 -17.96 -9.82 23.73
N ALA A 649 -17.37 -8.63 23.82
CA ALA A 649 -17.96 -7.42 23.26
C ALA A 649 -17.80 -7.43 21.73
N THR A 650 -18.84 -7.92 21.04
CA THR A 650 -19.02 -7.81 19.59
C THR A 650 -19.06 -6.35 19.14
N GLU A 651 -18.75 -6.14 17.85
CA GLU A 651 -18.77 -4.85 17.16
C GLU A 651 -20.02 -4.01 17.49
N GLN A 652 -19.82 -2.74 17.89
CA GLN A 652 -20.88 -1.74 17.85
C GLN A 652 -20.63 -0.73 16.73
N LEU A 653 -21.56 -0.78 15.78
CA LEU A 653 -21.83 0.24 14.77
C LEU A 653 -21.93 1.63 15.41
N CYS A 654 -21.13 2.58 14.94
CA CYS A 654 -21.40 4.00 15.19
C CYS A 654 -22.01 4.61 13.92
N GLY A 655 -23.30 4.91 13.99
CA GLY A 655 -24.07 5.53 12.91
C GLY A 655 -23.56 6.93 12.56
N GLY A 656 -23.84 7.38 11.34
CA GLY A 656 -23.29 8.63 10.81
C GLY A 656 -23.78 9.88 11.54
N SER A 657 -22.85 10.82 11.76
CA SER A 657 -23.18 12.21 12.04
C SER A 657 -23.12 13.02 10.75
N LYS A 658 -24.21 13.71 10.40
CA LYS A 658 -24.21 14.76 9.39
C LYS A 658 -23.72 16.04 10.05
N ASN A 659 -22.62 16.61 9.55
CA ASN A 659 -22.43 18.06 9.51
C ASN A 659 -21.44 18.42 8.41
N GLY A 660 -21.89 19.22 7.45
CA GLY A 660 -21.05 19.78 6.40
C GLY A 660 -20.54 21.17 6.77
N SER A 661 -19.47 21.57 6.08
CA SER A 661 -19.02 22.96 5.88
C SER A 661 -18.90 23.86 7.13
N ASN A 662 -17.65 24.07 7.56
CA ASN A 662 -17.09 25.43 7.47
C ASN A 662 -15.58 25.41 7.24
N LEU A 663 -15.10 26.37 6.44
CA LEU A 663 -13.68 26.59 6.16
C LEU A 663 -13.15 27.71 7.07
N ASN A 664 -11.85 27.66 7.36
CA ASN A 664 -11.04 28.71 7.98
C ASN A 664 -11.45 29.19 9.39
N ALA A 665 -10.82 28.61 10.40
CA ALA A 665 -10.34 29.36 11.57
C ALA A 665 -9.08 28.68 12.12
N GLU A 666 -7.95 29.39 12.08
CA GLU A 666 -6.77 29.01 12.86
C GLU A 666 -7.08 29.23 14.34
N ASN A 667 -6.71 28.28 15.21
CA ASN A 667 -6.34 28.58 16.59
C ASN A 667 -5.60 27.40 17.22
N GLU A 668 -4.43 27.70 17.78
CA GLU A 668 -3.71 26.81 18.67
C GLU A 668 -4.49 26.64 19.97
N CYS A 669 -4.47 25.45 20.58
CA CYS A 669 -4.89 25.29 21.96
C CYS A 669 -3.88 24.39 22.69
N GLY A 670 -3.15 25.01 23.62
CA GLY A 670 -2.19 24.32 24.48
C GLY A 670 -2.90 23.45 25.53
N GLY A 671 -2.17 22.48 26.07
CA GLY A 671 -2.70 21.61 27.11
C GLY A 671 -3.00 22.35 28.41
N VAL A 672 -4.08 21.97 29.08
CA VAL A 672 -4.38 22.35 30.46
C VAL A 672 -4.47 21.08 31.30
N ALA A 673 -3.50 20.89 32.19
CA ALA A 673 -3.59 19.89 33.23
C ALA A 673 -4.42 20.45 34.40
N GLY A 674 -5.57 19.85 34.67
CA GLY A 674 -6.35 20.12 35.88
C GLY A 674 -5.87 19.27 37.06
N LYS A 675 -5.38 19.90 38.12
CA LYS A 675 -5.41 19.33 39.48
C LYS A 675 -6.01 20.36 40.43
N ASN A 676 -6.89 19.87 41.31
CA ASN A 676 -7.68 20.70 42.21
C ASN A 676 -6.82 21.34 43.31
N ALA A 677 -7.35 22.45 43.82
CA ALA A 677 -6.80 23.22 44.92
C ALA A 677 -6.90 22.50 46.27
N GLU A 678 -6.13 22.99 47.26
CA GLU A 678 -6.74 23.46 48.51
C GLU A 678 -5.81 24.38 49.34
N ASN A 679 -6.42 25.39 49.97
CA ASN A 679 -6.04 26.14 51.17
C ASN A 679 -4.79 27.06 51.20
N GLY A 680 -5.00 28.30 51.69
CA GLY A 680 -3.94 29.14 52.26
C GLY A 680 -4.14 30.66 52.12
N ASP A 681 -4.88 31.30 53.03
CA ASP A 681 -4.96 32.77 53.15
C ASP A 681 -3.59 33.40 53.47
N MET A 682 -3.26 34.55 52.86
CA MET A 682 -3.19 35.87 53.54
C MET A 682 -2.40 36.96 52.77
N LYS A 683 -3.11 38.07 52.51
CA LYS A 683 -2.71 39.49 52.71
C LYS A 683 -1.50 40.13 51.98
N ASN A 684 -1.75 41.41 51.68
CA ASN A 684 -0.83 42.53 51.44
C ASN A 684 -0.11 42.60 50.08
N ASN A 685 0.15 43.77 49.48
CA ASN A 685 -0.45 45.12 49.53
C ASN A 685 0.22 45.98 48.41
N ILE A 686 -0.22 47.23 48.19
CA ILE A 686 0.58 48.36 47.60
C ILE A 686 0.87 48.20 46.07
N ASP A 687 0.14 48.88 45.17
CA ASP A 687 0.33 50.29 44.70
C ASP A 687 1.15 50.32 43.37
N THR A 688 1.04 51.26 42.42
CA THR A 688 0.18 52.45 42.15
C THR A 688 0.33 52.88 40.66
N PHE A 689 -0.35 53.95 40.26
CA PHE A 689 -0.08 54.86 39.11
C PHE A 689 -0.70 54.59 37.72
N ASP A 690 -1.86 55.24 37.53
CA ASP A 690 -2.32 56.00 36.34
C ASP A 690 -1.39 57.25 36.11
N PRO A 691 -1.58 58.23 35.17
CA PRO A 691 -2.68 58.43 34.19
C PRO A 691 -2.33 59.04 32.79
N PHE A 692 -3.40 59.24 31.99
CA PHE A 692 -3.69 60.37 31.06
C PHE A 692 -3.48 60.33 29.50
N SER A 693 -4.56 60.80 28.84
CA SER A 693 -4.69 61.60 27.59
C SER A 693 -4.98 60.93 26.22
N GLY A 694 -6.02 61.43 25.52
CA GLY A 694 -6.50 61.02 24.15
C GLY A 694 -6.04 61.99 23.04
N PRO A 695 -6.87 62.43 22.05
CA PRO A 695 -8.29 62.13 21.72
C PRO A 695 -8.59 62.01 20.17
N THR A 696 -9.87 62.18 19.74
CA THR A 696 -10.38 62.50 18.35
C THR A 696 -10.28 61.42 17.23
N ASP A 697 -11.15 61.33 16.20
CA ASP A 697 -12.38 62.07 15.83
C ASP A 697 -13.32 61.29 14.84
N ALA A 698 -14.45 61.93 14.48
CA ALA A 698 -15.21 61.79 13.22
C ALA A 698 -16.30 60.70 13.01
N HIS A 699 -17.55 61.20 13.03
CA HIS A 699 -18.81 60.65 12.49
C HIS A 699 -18.88 60.79 10.94
N PRO A 700 -19.86 60.23 10.15
CA PRO A 700 -21.30 60.59 10.30
C PRO A 700 -22.43 59.65 9.76
N ARG A 701 -23.66 59.88 10.28
CA ARG A 701 -24.99 59.94 9.58
C ARG A 701 -25.55 58.74 8.75
N TRP A 702 -26.86 58.50 8.62
CA TRP A 702 -28.09 58.81 9.40
C TRP A 702 -29.35 58.23 8.66
N ARG A 703 -30.48 58.02 9.38
CA ARG A 703 -31.87 57.78 8.87
C ARG A 703 -32.13 56.41 8.20
N LYS A 704 -33.35 55.82 8.24
CA LYS A 704 -34.69 56.35 8.57
C LYS A 704 -35.66 55.23 9.07
N ARG A 705 -36.33 55.50 10.19
CA ARG A 705 -37.77 55.29 10.54
C ARG A 705 -38.56 54.04 10.10
N GLY A 706 -39.32 53.48 11.08
CA GLY A 706 -40.56 52.73 10.88
C GLY A 706 -41.07 52.03 12.15
N LEU A 707 -41.74 52.76 13.05
CA LEU A 707 -42.47 52.19 14.22
C LEU A 707 -43.95 51.94 13.90
N THR A 708 -44.60 51.19 14.81
CA THR A 708 -46.05 51.02 15.15
C THR A 708 -46.62 49.64 14.81
N ASP A 709 -47.45 48.98 15.63
CA ASP A 709 -47.71 49.02 17.09
C ASP A 709 -48.65 47.82 17.45
N GLY A 710 -48.74 47.43 18.73
CA GLY A 710 -49.97 46.85 19.34
C GLY A 710 -50.46 45.43 18.99
N SER A 711 -50.03 44.42 19.77
CA SER A 711 -50.79 43.72 20.86
C SER A 711 -52.34 43.70 20.87
N PRO A 712 -53.00 42.82 21.66
CA PRO A 712 -52.87 41.36 21.89
C PRO A 712 -54.22 40.60 21.64
N ASP A 713 -54.30 39.29 21.92
CA ASP A 713 -55.44 38.64 22.63
C ASP A 713 -55.14 37.17 22.97
N ASP A 714 -55.66 36.71 24.11
CA ASP A 714 -55.63 35.37 24.79
C ASP A 714 -57.12 35.06 25.16
N PRO A 715 -57.57 33.95 25.84
CA PRO A 715 -56.94 32.70 26.33
C PRO A 715 -57.84 31.42 26.13
N GLU A 716 -57.77 30.43 27.06
CA GLU A 716 -58.72 29.29 27.35
C GLU A 716 -58.71 28.06 26.39
N GLU A 717 -58.88 26.76 26.76
CA GLU A 717 -59.05 25.98 28.04
C GLU A 717 -58.69 24.46 27.78
N ALA A 718 -58.79 23.46 28.70
CA ALA A 718 -57.89 23.21 29.84
C ALA A 718 -57.86 21.75 30.45
N GLU A 719 -58.87 20.86 30.25
CA GLU A 719 -59.03 19.58 31.01
C GLU A 719 -58.24 18.34 30.45
N ILE A 720 -57.48 17.51 31.20
CA ILE A 720 -57.75 16.65 32.39
C ILE A 720 -58.60 15.40 32.01
N ASP A 721 -58.13 14.14 32.05
CA ASP A 721 -57.93 13.32 33.27
C ASP A 721 -57.35 11.88 33.01
N ARG A 722 -56.94 11.19 34.09
CA ARG A 722 -56.76 9.72 34.35
C ARG A 722 -55.52 8.95 33.90
N LEU A 723 -54.66 8.74 34.90
CA LEU A 723 -54.07 7.43 35.20
C LEU A 723 -55.08 6.55 35.97
N ALA A 724 -55.15 5.26 35.63
CA ALA A 724 -55.56 4.19 36.54
C ALA A 724 -54.96 2.87 36.03
N GLY A 725 -54.42 2.03 36.91
CA GLY A 725 -53.82 0.75 36.54
C GLY A 725 -54.30 -0.38 37.45
N GLU A 726 -54.44 -1.56 36.85
CA GLU A 726 -54.73 -2.88 37.42
C GLU A 726 -54.39 -3.91 36.30
N ASP A 727 -54.08 -5.18 36.53
CA ASP A 727 -53.31 -5.84 37.59
C ASP A 727 -52.91 -7.25 37.08
N ARG A 728 -51.80 -7.79 37.59
CA ARG A 728 -51.36 -9.22 37.63
C ARG A 728 -51.33 -10.18 36.40
N TRP A 729 -50.13 -10.80 36.21
CA TRP A 729 -49.75 -12.24 36.12
C TRP A 729 -50.61 -13.18 35.21
N GLU A 730 -50.09 -14.17 34.48
CA GLU A 730 -49.04 -15.17 34.79
C GLU A 730 -48.60 -15.93 33.49
N ASP A 731 -47.36 -16.46 33.45
CA ASP A 731 -46.77 -17.56 32.61
C ASP A 731 -47.05 -17.66 31.08
N ASP A 732 -46.13 -18.12 30.21
CA ASP A 732 -45.06 -19.13 30.34
C ASP A 732 -43.73 -18.70 29.65
N LYS A 733 -42.62 -19.41 29.91
CA LYS A 733 -41.24 -19.06 29.48
C LYS A 733 -40.70 -19.80 28.25
#